data_AF-A0A1H3PRS0-F1
#
_entry.id   AF-A0A1H3PRS0-F1
#
_cell.length_a   1.000
_cell.length_b   1.000
_cell.length_c   1.000
_cell.angle_alpha   90.00
_cell.angle_beta   90.00
_cell.angle_gamma   90.00
#
_symmetry.space_group_name_H-M   'P 1'
#
loop_
_entity.id
_entity.type
_entity.pdbx_description
1 polymer ?
#
loop_
_entity_poly.entity_id
_entity_poly.type
_entity_poly.pdbx_seq_one_letter_code
_entity_poly.pdbx_strand_id
1 'polypeptide(L)'
;MRDRSATPPGNGRRRARRLGAYLGIASLAAAAVVADAGFNPVRADAQPAAPARGPVGWDTYRNLGATAQLRGDEKSFQASSFDRTGGNNDGFRGTYSCLRITDRGCVIAEHGGAGEITSIWSTREPWGDVTGTGNIVIELDGRVILNAPLVDVVNGRVGAPFSWPLVAGAGDAAGGVSIKVPMPYRKSMRVTVQRNPYFYHVSYRAFPNADGVKTFNPNDSAGDVLDRLRRFGVADPKPAASGATPTRKDFDLTPGSSATIARLTGPQQISQLRVRLPQVVGSPQVVDDGYAFGQAGGTRFTMRVDPNNQGIRLIRRYDAQIADQVADVFVDGRPVGQWRGGPARPGQWGLEFLEVPAELTAGKSEVQVSSRFVSSALDVNEFRYDVQSKVGGEWVRTDVLDLGPDHPGEQGAHGYRIDNEVFARSKLIARYPNDPGQVAASDEVLSTARIRITVDGQTTVDAPIGEFFGTGLGEYDVRSLMTSVDPGLDGWYTSWWPMPFAQNAVVEVVNGGGIPITGATAEVTSAPAQVDGNTGYFHATHLRGNTVPGQDWTFLNTSGAGTFYGVTHTMRGLIPPGAAVRSNQPHSFGTLAAVNQRNYLEGDERFYVDGSAEPAWHGTGTEDFYESGWYFRDGTTFSMPQVGNPSHEIGADGCRFDCTGAYRIMINDAVPFRTGLRAGIEHGPVNDEPGDYSSTTYWYGGRVPGRQLPIAPPAPARPPESQPAAPSSPPETSTRPSSTAPPEPGTPEVGNPETTGQNDGERPSGVQQVVDVVIRQHQRNG
;
A
#
# COMPACT_ATOMS: atom_id res chain seq x y z
N MET A 1 -0.62 -39.39 53.62
CA MET A 1 -1.00 -40.71 54.16
C MET A 1 -1.19 -41.63 52.96
N ARG A 2 -0.23 -42.55 52.73
CA ARG A 2 -0.41 -44.04 52.80
C ARG A 2 -1.50 -44.53 51.84
N ASP A 3 -1.32 -45.46 50.91
CA ASP A 3 -0.29 -46.46 50.58
C ASP A 3 -0.65 -46.98 49.15
N ARG A 4 0.30 -47.31 48.25
CA ARG A 4 0.79 -48.68 47.91
C ARG A 4 -0.35 -49.70 47.66
N SER A 5 -0.39 -50.58 46.65
CA SER A 5 0.63 -51.19 45.77
C SER A 5 -0.01 -52.28 44.88
N ALA A 6 0.68 -52.59 43.77
CA ALA A 6 0.95 -53.91 43.15
C ALA A 6 -0.13 -54.79 42.45
N THR A 7 0.27 -55.14 41.21
CA THR A 7 -0.03 -56.22 40.22
C THR A 7 0.07 -57.68 40.76
N PRO A 8 0.00 -58.79 39.96
CA PRO A 8 -0.72 -59.24 38.71
C PRO A 8 -1.30 -60.70 38.89
N PRO A 9 -1.16 -61.71 37.97
CA PRO A 9 -1.75 -62.00 36.63
C PRO A 9 -2.65 -63.29 36.62
N GLY A 10 -3.22 -63.70 35.46
CA GLY A 10 -3.83 -65.03 35.37
C GLY A 10 -4.36 -65.48 33.99
N ASN A 11 -3.57 -66.33 33.32
CA ASN A 11 -3.94 -67.11 32.12
C ASN A 11 -5.02 -68.17 32.42
N GLY A 12 -5.86 -68.51 31.43
CA GLY A 12 -6.76 -69.67 31.54
C GLY A 12 -7.49 -70.05 30.24
N ARG A 13 -6.86 -70.89 29.42
CA ARG A 13 -7.51 -71.63 28.31
C ARG A 13 -8.58 -72.59 28.84
N ARG A 14 -9.72 -72.72 28.15
CA ARG A 14 -10.53 -73.96 28.14
C ARG A 14 -10.90 -74.37 26.72
N ARG A 15 -10.59 -75.63 26.40
CA ARG A 15 -11.01 -76.38 25.22
C ARG A 15 -12.45 -76.89 25.40
N ALA A 16 -13.16 -77.07 24.29
CA ALA A 16 -14.11 -78.16 24.14
C ALA A 16 -14.18 -78.60 22.67
N ARG A 17 -13.90 -79.89 22.42
CA ARG A 17 -14.12 -80.63 21.17
C ARG A 17 -15.54 -81.20 21.17
N ARG A 18 -16.14 -81.39 19.99
CA ARG A 18 -16.98 -82.55 19.55
C ARG A 18 -17.16 -82.41 18.02
N LEU A 19 -16.51 -83.18 17.15
CA LEU A 19 -16.59 -84.61 16.76
C LEU A 19 -17.83 -85.00 15.93
N GLY A 20 -17.56 -85.37 14.67
CA GLY A 20 -18.31 -86.35 13.85
C GLY A 20 -19.11 -85.77 12.68
N ALA A 21 -19.17 -86.32 11.47
CA ALA A 21 -18.40 -87.35 10.75
C ALA A 21 -18.97 -87.43 9.30
N TYR A 22 -18.21 -88.06 8.39
CA TYR A 22 -18.54 -88.60 7.05
C TYR A 22 -18.45 -87.64 5.84
N LEU A 23 -17.42 -87.69 4.99
CA LEU A 23 -16.94 -88.72 4.02
C LEU A 23 -17.70 -88.70 2.68
N GLY A 24 -16.96 -88.43 1.59
CA GLY A 24 -17.24 -89.08 0.30
C GLY A 24 -16.85 -88.33 -0.99
N ILE A 25 -15.56 -88.46 -1.41
CA ILE A 25 -15.09 -88.75 -2.79
C ILE A 25 -15.44 -87.72 -3.89
N ALA A 26 -14.53 -86.82 -4.27
CA ALA A 26 -13.52 -86.91 -5.34
C ALA A 26 -14.05 -86.75 -6.79
N SER A 27 -13.53 -85.76 -7.54
CA SER A 27 -13.00 -85.88 -8.93
C SER A 27 -12.58 -84.52 -9.54
N LEU A 28 -11.27 -84.42 -9.78
CA LEU A 28 -10.55 -83.92 -10.99
C LEU A 28 -11.08 -82.75 -11.85
N ALA A 29 -10.20 -81.75 -11.93
CA ALA A 29 -9.63 -81.11 -13.14
C ALA A 29 -10.50 -80.18 -14.01
N ALA A 30 -10.13 -78.89 -14.02
CA ALA A 30 -9.76 -78.18 -15.25
C ALA A 30 -8.91 -76.95 -14.91
N ALA A 31 -7.80 -76.81 -15.63
CA ALA A 31 -6.85 -75.72 -15.52
C ALA A 31 -7.40 -74.42 -16.11
N ALA A 32 -7.10 -73.29 -15.47
CA ALA A 32 -6.82 -72.04 -16.15
C ALA A 32 -5.83 -71.24 -15.28
N VAL A 33 -4.58 -71.22 -15.71
CA VAL A 33 -3.57 -70.26 -15.26
C VAL A 33 -3.86 -68.95 -15.97
N VAL A 34 -4.20 -67.91 -15.22
CA VAL A 34 -3.72 -66.55 -15.48
C VAL A 34 -3.36 -65.96 -14.12
N ALA A 35 -2.07 -65.81 -13.88
CA ALA A 35 -1.57 -64.87 -12.89
C ALA A 35 -1.76 -63.47 -13.46
N ASP A 36 -2.32 -62.54 -12.69
CA ASP A 36 -1.58 -61.30 -12.47
C ASP A 36 -2.01 -60.55 -11.19
N ALA A 37 -1.04 -59.80 -10.72
CA ALA A 37 -0.86 -59.02 -9.50
C ALA A 37 -2.05 -58.25 -8.92
N GLY A 38 -2.06 -58.21 -7.57
CA GLY A 38 -2.05 -56.94 -6.83
C GLY A 38 -3.38 -56.27 -6.51
N PHE A 39 -3.58 -55.98 -5.23
CA PHE A 39 -3.89 -54.66 -4.65
C PHE A 39 -4.75 -54.80 -3.39
N ASN A 40 -4.14 -54.49 -2.25
CA ASN A 40 -4.85 -54.18 -1.01
C ASN A 40 -5.69 -52.92 -1.22
N PRO A 41 -6.95 -52.86 -0.77
CA PRO A 41 -7.67 -51.60 -0.72
C PRO A 41 -7.12 -50.78 0.45
N VAL A 42 -6.29 -49.80 0.15
CA VAL A 42 -6.04 -48.66 1.05
C VAL A 42 -7.37 -47.93 1.18
N ARG A 43 -7.90 -47.84 2.40
CA ARG A 43 -8.96 -46.89 2.73
C ARG A 43 -8.43 -45.49 2.41
N ALA A 44 -8.99 -44.88 1.36
CA ALA A 44 -8.87 -43.45 1.16
C ALA A 44 -9.59 -42.77 2.32
N ASP A 45 -8.84 -42.22 3.27
CA ASP A 45 -9.39 -41.20 4.16
C ASP A 45 -9.85 -40.05 3.25
N ALA A 46 -11.16 -39.81 3.24
CA ALA A 46 -11.76 -38.73 2.50
C ALA A 46 -11.15 -37.42 3.00
N GLN A 47 -10.36 -36.79 2.14
CA GLN A 47 -9.78 -35.47 2.38
C GLN A 47 -10.94 -34.48 2.63
N PRO A 48 -10.89 -33.65 3.70
CA PRO A 48 -11.94 -32.68 3.94
C PRO A 48 -12.09 -31.77 2.71
N ALA A 49 -13.33 -31.57 2.27
CA ALA A 49 -13.63 -30.69 1.15
C ALA A 49 -13.06 -29.29 1.43
N ALA A 50 -12.49 -28.66 0.39
CA ALA A 50 -12.04 -27.28 0.48
C ALA A 50 -13.18 -26.39 1.02
N PRO A 51 -12.89 -25.40 1.91
CA PRO A 51 -13.91 -24.52 2.43
C PRO A 51 -14.59 -23.78 1.28
N ALA A 52 -15.93 -23.69 1.33
CA ALA A 52 -16.72 -23.07 0.26
C ALA A 52 -16.45 -21.56 0.06
N ARG A 53 -15.73 -20.91 0.99
CA ARG A 53 -15.42 -19.47 1.00
C ARG A 53 -14.18 -19.16 1.84
N GLY A 54 -13.66 -17.94 1.71
CA GLY A 54 -12.58 -17.40 2.55
C GLY A 54 -13.02 -17.01 3.98
N PRO A 55 -12.15 -16.33 4.75
CA PRO A 55 -12.49 -15.80 6.08
C PRO A 55 -13.63 -14.78 5.96
N VAL A 56 -14.46 -14.62 7.00
CA VAL A 56 -15.64 -13.73 7.01
C VAL A 56 -15.54 -12.73 8.16
N GLY A 57 -15.91 -11.47 7.91
CA GLY A 57 -15.89 -10.39 8.89
C GLY A 57 -14.48 -10.16 9.43
N TRP A 58 -14.38 -10.01 10.74
CA TRP A 58 -13.13 -9.76 11.45
C TRP A 58 -12.11 -10.90 11.33
N ASP A 59 -12.52 -12.12 10.98
CA ASP A 59 -11.59 -13.25 10.79
C ASP A 59 -10.57 -12.96 9.68
N THR A 60 -10.92 -12.09 8.75
CA THR A 60 -10.04 -11.61 7.69
C THR A 60 -8.77 -10.94 8.24
N TYR A 61 -8.88 -10.14 9.30
CA TYR A 61 -7.74 -9.48 9.95
C TYR A 61 -7.15 -10.30 11.09
N ARG A 62 -7.93 -11.19 11.72
CA ARG A 62 -7.46 -12.06 12.80
C ARG A 62 -6.62 -13.24 12.29
N ASN A 63 -6.85 -13.67 11.04
CA ASN A 63 -6.23 -14.85 10.44
C ASN A 63 -5.35 -14.53 9.22
N LEU A 64 -4.57 -13.44 9.27
CA LEU A 64 -3.66 -13.04 8.17
C LEU A 64 -2.61 -14.09 7.79
N GLY A 65 -2.30 -15.05 8.67
CA GLY A 65 -1.46 -16.21 8.34
C GLY A 65 -2.07 -17.19 7.34
N ALA A 66 -3.38 -17.11 7.13
CA ALA A 66 -4.13 -17.99 6.24
C ALA A 66 -4.43 -17.36 4.87
N THR A 67 -3.85 -16.22 4.51
CA THR A 67 -4.06 -15.56 3.19
C THR A 67 -3.71 -16.46 2.01
N ALA A 68 -2.82 -17.43 2.21
CA ALA A 68 -2.45 -18.43 1.21
C ALA A 68 -3.55 -19.47 0.93
N GLN A 69 -4.58 -19.56 1.76
CA GLN A 69 -5.73 -20.42 1.49
C GLN A 69 -6.59 -19.78 0.40
N LEU A 70 -6.85 -20.54 -0.67
CA LEU A 70 -7.73 -20.09 -1.73
C LEU A 70 -9.15 -19.91 -1.19
N ARG A 71 -9.84 -18.86 -1.66
CA ARG A 71 -11.11 -18.40 -1.09
C ARG A 71 -12.36 -19.12 -1.64
N GLY A 72 -12.20 -20.30 -2.21
CA GLY A 72 -13.30 -21.14 -2.67
C GLY A 72 -14.16 -20.49 -3.76
N ASP A 73 -15.49 -20.50 -3.55
CA ASP A 73 -16.49 -20.09 -4.53
C ASP A 73 -17.04 -18.67 -4.31
N GLU A 74 -16.41 -17.88 -3.43
CA GLU A 74 -16.80 -16.47 -3.26
C GLU A 74 -16.42 -15.65 -4.50
N LYS A 75 -17.22 -14.61 -4.79
CA LYS A 75 -17.03 -13.72 -5.95
C LYS A 75 -16.91 -12.29 -5.49
N SER A 76 -15.92 -11.56 -6.00
CA SER A 76 -15.71 -10.14 -5.67
C SER A 76 -16.35 -9.23 -6.73
N PHE A 77 -16.95 -8.13 -6.30
CA PHE A 77 -17.65 -7.15 -7.11
C PHE A 77 -17.40 -5.73 -6.59
N GLN A 78 -17.56 -4.74 -7.47
CA GLN A 78 -17.53 -3.33 -7.12
C GLN A 78 -18.75 -2.63 -7.74
N ALA A 79 -19.49 -1.88 -6.93
CA ALA A 79 -20.40 -0.86 -7.42
C ALA A 79 -19.68 0.48 -7.40
N SER A 80 -19.68 1.22 -8.49
CA SER A 80 -19.01 2.52 -8.58
C SER A 80 -19.80 3.52 -9.40
N SER A 81 -19.32 4.75 -9.43
CA SER A 81 -19.89 5.85 -10.22
C SER A 81 -19.36 5.94 -11.66
N PHE A 82 -18.61 4.93 -12.13
CA PHE A 82 -17.98 4.88 -13.45
C PHE A 82 -18.90 5.30 -14.62
N ASP A 83 -18.30 5.87 -15.65
CA ASP A 83 -18.95 6.29 -16.86
C ASP A 83 -19.38 5.10 -17.71
N ARG A 84 -20.69 4.84 -17.74
CA ARG A 84 -21.28 3.74 -18.50
C ARG A 84 -21.15 3.88 -20.02
N THR A 85 -20.67 5.03 -20.52
CA THR A 85 -20.39 5.25 -21.95
C THR A 85 -18.94 4.95 -22.33
N GLY A 86 -18.06 4.69 -21.35
CA GLY A 86 -16.62 4.53 -21.54
C GLY A 86 -15.87 5.86 -21.74
N GLY A 87 -16.48 6.97 -21.33
CA GLY A 87 -15.82 8.27 -21.18
C GLY A 87 -15.24 8.45 -19.78
N ASN A 88 -15.07 9.70 -19.34
CA ASN A 88 -14.46 10.06 -18.06
C ASN A 88 -15.44 10.78 -17.11
N ASN A 89 -16.76 10.60 -17.28
CA ASN A 89 -17.76 11.20 -16.39
C ASN A 89 -18.08 10.28 -15.19
N ASP A 90 -17.05 9.85 -14.48
CA ASP A 90 -17.08 8.86 -13.39
C ASP A 90 -17.62 9.41 -12.07
N GLY A 91 -17.99 10.68 -12.06
CA GLY A 91 -18.52 11.37 -10.90
C GLY A 91 -18.76 12.85 -11.13
N PHE A 92 -18.07 13.48 -12.09
CA PHE A 92 -18.09 14.94 -12.31
C PHE A 92 -19.49 15.56 -12.42
N ARG A 93 -20.40 14.94 -13.17
CA ARG A 93 -21.79 15.40 -13.29
C ARG A 93 -22.77 14.68 -12.36
N GLY A 94 -22.31 13.65 -11.65
CA GLY A 94 -23.14 12.81 -10.80
C GLY A 94 -24.13 11.90 -11.55
N THR A 95 -24.08 11.86 -12.89
CA THR A 95 -25.03 11.14 -13.76
C THR A 95 -25.17 9.66 -13.38
N TYR A 96 -24.05 9.04 -13.04
CA TYR A 96 -23.93 7.59 -12.83
C TYR A 96 -23.79 7.20 -11.36
N SER A 97 -23.80 8.21 -10.49
CA SER A 97 -23.47 8.09 -9.07
C SER A 97 -24.63 7.58 -8.21
N CYS A 98 -25.82 7.42 -8.78
CA CYS A 98 -27.01 6.89 -8.11
C CYS A 98 -27.64 5.77 -8.93
N LEU A 99 -27.79 4.58 -8.33
CA LEU A 99 -28.57 3.50 -8.93
C LEU A 99 -30.04 3.89 -9.04
N ARG A 100 -30.56 4.54 -7.99
CA ARG A 100 -31.91 5.09 -7.90
C ARG A 100 -32.05 6.01 -6.69
N ILE A 101 -33.04 6.91 -6.73
CA ILE A 101 -33.39 7.80 -5.61
C ILE A 101 -34.55 7.20 -4.81
N THR A 102 -34.48 7.34 -3.49
CA THR A 102 -35.50 6.95 -2.50
C THR A 102 -35.84 8.14 -1.61
N ASP A 103 -36.81 7.97 -0.71
CA ASP A 103 -37.10 8.90 0.39
C ASP A 103 -35.88 9.14 1.30
N ARG A 104 -34.99 8.15 1.44
CA ARG A 104 -33.73 8.27 2.19
C ARG A 104 -32.56 8.85 1.40
N GLY A 105 -32.72 9.04 0.09
CA GLY A 105 -31.68 9.57 -0.80
C GLY A 105 -31.23 8.58 -1.88
N CYS A 106 -29.97 8.74 -2.30
CA CYS A 106 -29.33 8.04 -3.40
C CYS A 106 -28.84 6.65 -2.97
N VAL A 107 -29.40 5.60 -3.57
CA VAL A 107 -28.92 4.22 -3.40
C VAL A 107 -27.70 4.02 -4.29
N ILE A 108 -26.58 3.60 -3.70
CA ILE A 108 -25.28 3.47 -4.40
C ILE A 108 -24.82 2.01 -4.53
N ALA A 109 -25.33 1.10 -3.70
CA ALA A 109 -25.08 -0.32 -3.85
C ALA A 109 -26.24 -1.15 -3.30
N GLU A 110 -26.58 -2.24 -3.99
CA GLU A 110 -27.52 -3.26 -3.52
C GLU A 110 -27.02 -4.66 -3.93
N HIS A 111 -27.17 -5.63 -3.05
CA HIS A 111 -26.92 -7.04 -3.35
C HIS A 111 -27.92 -7.93 -2.61
N GLY A 112 -28.44 -8.95 -3.29
CA GLY A 112 -29.30 -9.98 -2.72
C GLY A 112 -28.55 -11.31 -2.62
N GLY A 113 -28.72 -12.01 -1.50
CA GLY A 113 -27.95 -13.21 -1.15
C GLY A 113 -26.99 -12.97 0.00
N ALA A 114 -26.21 -14.01 0.33
CA ALA A 114 -25.16 -13.90 1.34
C ALA A 114 -23.94 -13.18 0.77
N GLY A 115 -23.30 -12.34 1.57
CA GLY A 115 -22.12 -11.59 1.14
C GLY A 115 -21.52 -10.75 2.25
N GLU A 116 -20.62 -9.85 1.87
CA GLU A 116 -19.93 -8.94 2.77
C GLU A 116 -19.49 -7.67 2.04
N ILE A 117 -19.74 -6.49 2.62
CA ILE A 117 -19.10 -5.25 2.18
C ILE A 117 -17.64 -5.30 2.67
N THR A 118 -16.70 -5.06 1.77
CA THR A 118 -15.27 -5.15 2.03
C THR A 118 -14.59 -3.78 2.01
N SER A 119 -14.98 -2.88 1.11
CA SER A 119 -14.48 -1.49 1.14
C SER A 119 -15.56 -0.54 0.68
N ILE A 120 -15.60 0.65 1.27
CA ILE A 120 -16.31 1.80 0.71
C ILE A 120 -15.29 2.92 0.58
N TRP A 121 -15.20 3.51 -0.60
CA TRP A 121 -14.41 4.70 -0.87
C TRP A 121 -15.28 5.78 -1.49
N SER A 122 -14.97 7.05 -1.24
CA SER A 122 -15.60 8.20 -1.89
C SER A 122 -14.67 9.40 -1.88
N THR A 123 -14.89 10.35 -2.80
CA THR A 123 -14.34 11.70 -2.72
C THR A 123 -15.34 12.72 -3.23
N ARG A 124 -15.23 13.96 -2.77
CA ARG A 124 -16.13 15.05 -3.14
C ARG A 124 -15.46 16.42 -3.00
N GLU A 125 -15.94 17.37 -3.77
CA GLU A 125 -15.55 18.78 -3.63
C GLU A 125 -15.99 19.39 -2.29
N PRO A 126 -15.13 20.22 -1.64
CA PRO A 126 -13.73 20.46 -1.99
C PRO A 126 -12.76 19.41 -1.41
N TRP A 127 -11.80 18.94 -2.22
CA TRP A 127 -10.61 18.19 -1.76
C TRP A 127 -10.88 16.98 -0.85
N GLY A 128 -11.97 16.24 -1.08
CA GLY A 128 -12.36 15.08 -0.29
C GLY A 128 -13.36 15.38 0.84
N ASP A 129 -13.85 16.60 0.99
CA ASP A 129 -14.88 16.94 1.97
C ASP A 129 -16.25 16.34 1.60
N VAL A 130 -16.53 15.17 2.20
CA VAL A 130 -17.78 14.43 2.02
C VAL A 130 -18.94 14.95 2.89
N THR A 131 -18.82 16.08 3.58
CA THR A 131 -19.92 16.67 4.37
C THR A 131 -21.18 16.86 3.52
N GLY A 132 -21.00 17.28 2.26
CA GLY A 132 -22.11 17.48 1.35
C GLY A 132 -22.76 16.18 0.83
N THR A 133 -22.18 15.00 1.05
CA THR A 133 -22.84 13.70 0.80
C THR A 133 -23.94 13.43 1.83
N GLY A 134 -23.81 13.99 3.03
CA GLY A 134 -24.76 13.83 4.14
C GLY A 134 -24.63 12.46 4.80
N ASN A 135 -25.75 11.92 5.29
CA ASN A 135 -25.73 10.63 5.98
C ASN A 135 -25.45 9.47 5.02
N ILE A 136 -24.60 8.54 5.44
CA ILE A 136 -24.54 7.19 4.90
C ILE A 136 -25.42 6.27 5.75
N VAL A 137 -26.26 5.48 5.08
CA VAL A 137 -27.15 4.48 5.67
C VAL A 137 -26.78 3.11 5.11
N ILE A 138 -26.35 2.21 5.97
CA ILE A 138 -26.04 0.83 5.62
C ILE A 138 -27.11 -0.08 6.21
N GLU A 139 -27.84 -0.79 5.34
CA GLU A 139 -28.86 -1.75 5.71
C GLU A 139 -28.42 -3.16 5.35
N LEU A 140 -28.36 -4.04 6.35
CA LEU A 140 -28.01 -5.45 6.18
C LEU A 140 -29.16 -6.31 6.70
N ASP A 141 -29.60 -7.28 5.89
CA ASP A 141 -30.66 -8.23 6.24
C ASP A 141 -31.96 -7.56 6.75
N GLY A 142 -32.29 -6.40 6.19
CA GLY A 142 -33.48 -5.61 6.55
C GLY A 142 -33.33 -4.76 7.83
N ARG A 143 -32.11 -4.59 8.35
CA ARG A 143 -31.82 -3.78 9.54
C ARG A 143 -30.83 -2.68 9.20
N VAL A 144 -31.08 -1.46 9.69
CA VAL A 144 -30.11 -0.37 9.63
C VAL A 144 -28.99 -0.66 10.62
N ILE A 145 -27.77 -0.80 10.13
CA ILE A 145 -26.57 -1.08 10.93
C ILE A 145 -25.72 0.18 11.15
N LEU A 146 -25.76 1.12 10.20
CA LEU A 146 -25.14 2.44 10.32
C LEU A 146 -26.09 3.49 9.73
N ASN A 147 -26.24 4.61 10.42
CA ASN A 147 -26.89 5.83 9.92
C ASN A 147 -26.25 7.03 10.61
N ALA A 148 -25.30 7.66 9.94
CA ALA A 148 -24.54 8.79 10.48
C ALA A 148 -24.02 9.67 9.32
N PRO A 149 -23.67 10.94 9.56
CA PRO A 149 -22.97 11.76 8.57
C PRO A 149 -21.72 11.03 8.07
N LEU A 150 -21.55 10.89 6.76
CA LEU A 150 -20.41 10.15 6.19
C LEU A 150 -19.08 10.75 6.69
N VAL A 151 -19.00 12.09 6.77
CA VAL A 151 -17.83 12.81 7.31
C VAL A 151 -17.50 12.42 8.75
N ASP A 152 -18.49 12.13 9.59
CA ASP A 152 -18.25 11.72 10.98
C ASP A 152 -17.82 10.25 11.07
N VAL A 153 -18.32 9.39 10.17
CA VAL A 153 -17.90 7.99 10.07
C VAL A 153 -16.43 7.91 9.66
N VAL A 154 -16.05 8.59 8.57
CA VAL A 154 -14.70 8.47 8.00
C VAL A 154 -13.62 9.15 8.84
N ASN A 155 -13.99 10.18 9.62
CA ASN A 155 -13.12 10.79 10.62
C ASN A 155 -13.14 10.07 11.98
N GLY A 156 -13.77 8.89 12.06
CA GLY A 156 -13.79 8.06 13.25
C GLY A 156 -14.60 8.59 14.45
N ARG A 157 -15.42 9.63 14.27
CA ARG A 157 -16.21 10.27 15.33
C ARG A 157 -17.37 9.42 15.83
N VAL A 158 -17.80 8.44 15.03
CA VAL A 158 -18.79 7.43 15.43
C VAL A 158 -18.22 6.45 16.45
N GLY A 159 -16.89 6.33 16.54
CA GLY A 159 -16.20 5.41 17.43
C GLY A 159 -16.10 3.99 16.88
N ALA A 160 -15.40 3.13 17.63
CA ALA A 160 -15.08 1.77 17.21
C ALA A 160 -16.35 0.95 16.88
N PRO A 161 -16.35 0.15 15.80
CA PRO A 161 -15.20 -0.20 14.96
C PRO A 161 -14.87 0.82 13.84
N PHE A 162 -15.65 1.89 13.69
CA PHE A 162 -15.38 2.98 12.74
C PHE A 162 -14.35 3.94 13.33
N SER A 163 -13.09 3.50 13.39
CA SER A 163 -11.98 4.28 13.92
C SER A 163 -10.71 4.02 13.11
N TRP A 164 -9.82 5.00 13.05
CA TRP A 164 -8.55 4.85 12.34
C TRP A 164 -7.74 3.65 12.88
N PRO A 165 -7.17 2.79 12.01
CA PRO A 165 -7.06 2.95 10.55
C PRO A 165 -8.12 2.18 9.72
N LEU A 166 -9.22 1.71 10.33
CA LEU A 166 -10.32 1.07 9.59
C LEU A 166 -11.23 2.07 8.87
N VAL A 167 -11.12 3.35 9.21
CA VAL A 167 -11.71 4.47 8.47
C VAL A 167 -10.63 5.53 8.29
N ALA A 168 -10.72 6.29 7.20
CA ALA A 168 -9.77 7.34 6.86
C ALA A 168 -10.52 8.54 6.29
N GLY A 169 -10.23 9.74 6.81
CA GLY A 169 -10.71 10.99 6.24
C GLY A 169 -9.80 11.53 5.13
N ALA A 170 -10.19 12.64 4.52
CA ALA A 170 -9.44 13.27 3.42
C ALA A 170 -8.02 13.72 3.84
N GLY A 171 -7.81 14.02 5.12
CA GLY A 171 -6.49 14.21 5.70
C GLY A 171 -5.64 12.96 5.54
N ASP A 172 -6.07 11.87 6.19
CA ASP A 172 -5.34 10.60 6.29
C ASP A 172 -5.08 9.88 4.95
N ALA A 173 -5.95 10.08 3.96
CA ALA A 173 -5.90 9.39 2.67
C ALA A 173 -5.69 10.35 1.48
N ALA A 174 -5.11 11.53 1.71
CA ALA A 174 -4.76 12.51 0.67
C ALA A 174 -5.91 12.79 -0.33
N GLY A 175 -7.07 13.21 0.18
CA GLY A 175 -8.22 13.63 -0.64
C GLY A 175 -9.27 12.55 -0.92
N GLY A 176 -9.02 11.29 -0.54
CA GLY A 176 -10.03 10.23 -0.51
C GLY A 176 -10.62 10.05 0.89
N VAL A 177 -11.76 9.37 1.01
CA VAL A 177 -12.24 8.84 2.30
C VAL A 177 -12.58 7.37 2.16
N SER A 178 -12.33 6.58 3.20
CA SER A 178 -12.57 5.13 3.14
C SER A 178 -13.14 4.52 4.42
N ILE A 179 -13.82 3.39 4.25
CA ILE A 179 -14.34 2.50 5.29
C ILE A 179 -13.92 1.06 4.95
N LYS A 180 -13.01 0.49 5.74
CA LYS A 180 -12.48 -0.88 5.65
C LYS A 180 -13.10 -1.87 6.63
N VAL A 181 -14.13 -1.45 7.36
CA VAL A 181 -14.88 -2.33 8.27
C VAL A 181 -15.58 -3.43 7.45
N PRO A 182 -15.27 -4.73 7.65
CA PRO A 182 -15.91 -5.81 6.93
C PRO A 182 -17.32 -6.02 7.49
N MET A 183 -18.34 -5.91 6.63
CA MET A 183 -19.74 -5.94 7.03
C MET A 183 -20.47 -7.11 6.38
N PRO A 184 -20.38 -8.34 6.94
CA PRO A 184 -21.06 -9.52 6.42
C PRO A 184 -22.58 -9.43 6.57
N TYR A 185 -23.30 -10.11 5.67
CA TYR A 185 -24.76 -10.20 5.63
C TYR A 185 -25.21 -11.52 5.02
N ARG A 186 -26.41 -11.99 5.41
CA ARG A 186 -26.89 -13.34 5.06
C ARG A 186 -27.86 -13.35 3.88
N LYS A 187 -28.59 -12.26 3.67
CA LYS A 187 -29.74 -12.15 2.77
C LYS A 187 -29.67 -10.94 1.86
N SER A 188 -29.22 -9.79 2.36
CA SER A 188 -29.18 -8.58 1.54
C SER A 188 -28.29 -7.49 2.12
N MET A 189 -27.75 -6.66 1.23
CA MET A 189 -27.08 -5.40 1.52
C MET A 189 -27.69 -4.27 0.70
N ARG A 190 -27.86 -3.11 1.32
CA ARG A 190 -28.14 -1.83 0.66
C ARG A 190 -27.31 -0.72 1.30
N VAL A 191 -26.64 0.08 0.48
CA VAL A 191 -25.95 1.30 0.90
C VAL A 191 -26.63 2.49 0.25
N THR A 192 -27.04 3.46 1.07
CA THR A 192 -27.73 4.68 0.64
C THR A 192 -27.00 5.90 1.21
N VAL A 193 -26.84 6.95 0.42
CA VAL A 193 -26.34 8.25 0.87
C VAL A 193 -27.42 9.32 0.69
N GLN A 194 -27.47 10.30 1.58
CA GLN A 194 -28.53 11.30 1.58
C GLN A 194 -28.56 12.14 0.29
N ARG A 195 -27.39 12.47 -0.24
CA ARG A 195 -27.22 13.27 -1.47
C ARG A 195 -26.23 12.57 -2.40
N ASN A 196 -26.27 12.93 -3.68
CA ASN A 196 -25.38 12.38 -4.70
C ASN A 196 -23.90 12.47 -4.23
N PRO A 197 -23.17 11.35 -4.15
CA PRO A 197 -21.80 11.33 -3.65
C PRO A 197 -20.78 11.85 -4.68
N TYR A 198 -21.18 11.98 -5.95
CA TYR A 198 -20.31 12.11 -7.11
C TYR A 198 -19.43 10.86 -7.28
N PHE A 199 -18.24 10.81 -6.69
CA PHE A 199 -17.31 9.69 -6.85
C PHE A 199 -17.47 8.71 -5.69
N TYR A 200 -17.65 7.42 -6.00
CA TYR A 200 -17.67 6.37 -4.98
C TYR A 200 -17.32 5.00 -5.54
N HIS A 201 -16.78 4.14 -4.67
CA HIS A 201 -16.74 2.70 -4.84
C HIS A 201 -17.35 2.01 -3.61
N VAL A 202 -18.14 0.96 -3.83
CA VAL A 202 -18.55 -0.02 -2.81
C VAL A 202 -18.09 -1.39 -3.30
N SER A 203 -16.98 -1.85 -2.74
CA SER A 203 -16.46 -3.20 -2.96
C SER A 203 -17.16 -4.18 -2.03
N TYR A 204 -17.59 -5.31 -2.57
CA TYR A 204 -18.24 -6.37 -1.81
C TYR A 204 -17.96 -7.74 -2.41
N ARG A 205 -18.15 -8.78 -1.61
CA ARG A 205 -18.09 -10.17 -2.08
C ARG A 205 -19.41 -10.89 -1.84
N ALA A 206 -19.78 -11.73 -2.80
CA ALA A 206 -20.92 -12.63 -2.71
C ALA A 206 -20.43 -14.03 -2.30
N PHE A 207 -21.13 -14.63 -1.34
CA PHE A 207 -20.87 -16.00 -0.90
C PHE A 207 -21.87 -16.97 -1.57
N PRO A 208 -21.48 -18.22 -1.82
CA PRO A 208 -22.38 -19.21 -2.44
C PRO A 208 -23.62 -19.51 -1.59
N ASN A 209 -23.51 -19.38 -0.26
CA ASN A 209 -24.61 -19.54 0.69
C ASN A 209 -24.31 -18.80 2.00
N ALA A 210 -25.29 -18.78 2.90
CA ALA A 210 -25.20 -18.10 4.19
C ALA A 210 -24.64 -18.96 5.34
N ASP A 211 -24.26 -20.22 5.11
CA ASP A 211 -23.81 -21.11 6.20
C ASP A 211 -22.59 -20.51 6.87
N GLY A 212 -22.51 -20.43 8.19
CA GLY A 212 -21.37 -19.80 8.89
C GLY A 212 -21.13 -18.30 8.61
N VAL A 213 -22.03 -17.60 7.93
CA VAL A 213 -22.03 -16.13 7.80
C VAL A 213 -22.93 -15.54 8.88
N LYS A 214 -22.42 -14.60 9.67
CA LYS A 214 -23.25 -13.82 10.60
C LYS A 214 -23.38 -12.41 10.07
N THR A 215 -24.57 -11.82 10.17
CA THR A 215 -24.76 -10.41 9.88
C THR A 215 -23.87 -9.58 10.80
N PHE A 216 -23.25 -8.53 10.25
CA PHE A 216 -22.37 -7.62 10.97
C PHE A 216 -23.01 -7.13 12.28
N ASN A 217 -22.22 -7.16 13.36
CA ASN A 217 -22.62 -6.65 14.66
C ASN A 217 -21.92 -5.30 14.90
N PRO A 218 -22.63 -4.16 14.85
CA PRO A 218 -22.00 -2.86 15.06
C PRO A 218 -21.50 -2.64 16.51
N ASN A 219 -21.90 -3.51 17.46
CA ASN A 219 -21.44 -3.42 18.85
C ASN A 219 -20.11 -4.16 19.10
N ASP A 220 -19.55 -4.87 18.12
CA ASP A 220 -18.18 -5.39 18.23
C ASP A 220 -17.22 -4.26 17.89
N SER A 221 -16.47 -3.78 18.89
CA SER A 221 -15.52 -2.68 18.71
C SER A 221 -14.28 -3.08 17.91
N ALA A 222 -14.00 -4.39 17.78
CA ALA A 222 -12.81 -4.92 17.10
C ALA A 222 -11.49 -4.29 17.58
N GLY A 223 -11.37 -4.00 18.88
CA GLY A 223 -10.17 -3.38 19.46
C GLY A 223 -8.88 -4.14 19.16
N ASP A 224 -8.92 -5.48 19.16
CA ASP A 224 -7.79 -6.33 18.80
C ASP A 224 -7.34 -6.17 17.34
N VAL A 225 -8.29 -5.89 16.43
CA VAL A 225 -8.01 -5.61 15.02
C VAL A 225 -7.43 -4.21 14.87
N LEU A 226 -8.01 -3.20 15.53
CA LEU A 226 -7.49 -1.83 15.51
C LEU A 226 -6.05 -1.78 16.03
N ASP A 227 -5.76 -2.40 17.18
CA ASP A 227 -4.42 -2.42 17.77
C ASP A 227 -3.40 -3.14 16.88
N ARG A 228 -3.84 -4.18 16.15
CA ARG A 228 -3.01 -4.88 15.16
C ARG A 228 -2.72 -4.00 13.95
N LEU A 229 -3.74 -3.39 13.37
CA LEU A 229 -3.61 -2.58 12.16
C LEU A 229 -2.81 -1.30 12.41
N ARG A 230 -2.82 -0.73 13.62
CA ARG A 230 -2.00 0.43 14.00
C ARG A 230 -0.49 0.17 14.04
N ARG A 231 -0.06 -1.11 13.97
CA ARG A 231 1.36 -1.50 13.91
C ARG A 231 1.84 -1.80 12.50
N PHE A 232 1.08 -1.39 11.49
CA PHE A 232 1.44 -1.54 10.09
C PHE A 232 2.81 -0.91 9.80
N GLY A 233 3.58 -1.52 8.91
CA GLY A 233 4.92 -1.03 8.54
C GLY A 233 6.03 -1.19 9.60
N VAL A 234 5.71 -1.57 10.84
CA VAL A 234 6.69 -1.71 11.94
C VAL A 234 6.66 -3.09 12.63
N ALA A 235 5.60 -3.88 12.47
CA ALA A 235 5.51 -5.21 13.06
C ALA A 235 4.83 -6.22 12.13
N ASP A 236 5.20 -7.50 12.27
CA ASP A 236 4.49 -8.60 11.62
C ASP A 236 3.03 -8.62 12.12
N PRO A 237 2.03 -8.46 11.24
CA PRO A 237 0.63 -8.45 11.66
C PRO A 237 0.08 -9.85 11.91
N LYS A 238 0.87 -10.92 11.74
CA LYS A 238 0.47 -12.31 11.94
C LYS A 238 0.93 -12.80 13.31
N PRO A 239 0.24 -13.78 13.93
CA PRO A 239 0.80 -14.50 15.07
C PRO A 239 2.16 -15.13 14.70
N ALA A 240 3.11 -15.12 15.64
CA ALA A 240 4.38 -15.80 15.45
C ALA A 240 4.16 -17.29 15.15
N ALA A 241 4.81 -17.80 14.10
CA ALA A 241 4.66 -19.20 13.71
C ALA A 241 5.44 -20.11 14.69
N SER A 242 4.81 -21.21 15.12
CA SER A 242 5.46 -22.19 15.99
C SER A 242 6.65 -22.84 15.28
N GLY A 243 7.83 -22.83 15.92
CA GLY A 243 9.05 -23.35 15.33
C GLY A 243 9.65 -22.46 14.23
N ALA A 244 9.25 -21.19 14.16
CA ALA A 244 9.88 -20.22 13.27
C ALA A 244 11.39 -20.13 13.50
N THR A 245 12.15 -20.29 12.44
CA THR A 245 13.62 -20.25 12.46
C THR A 245 14.11 -19.25 11.42
N PRO A 246 14.85 -18.20 11.83
CA PRO A 246 15.48 -17.28 10.90
C PRO A 246 16.75 -17.88 10.29
N THR A 247 16.96 -17.68 8.99
CA THR A 247 18.21 -17.93 8.28
C THR A 247 18.72 -16.60 7.76
N ARG A 248 19.86 -16.14 8.27
CA ARG A 248 20.49 -14.87 7.90
C ARG A 248 21.73 -15.11 7.04
N LYS A 249 21.96 -14.23 6.07
CA LYS A 249 23.15 -14.24 5.22
C LYS A 249 23.60 -12.82 4.89
N ASP A 250 24.87 -12.54 5.12
CA ASP A 250 25.57 -11.37 4.58
C ASP A 250 26.15 -11.70 3.20
N PHE A 251 26.14 -10.73 2.28
CA PHE A 251 26.60 -10.92 0.92
C PHE A 251 27.00 -9.62 0.22
N ASP A 252 27.90 -9.79 -0.75
CA ASP A 252 28.18 -8.81 -1.80
C ASP A 252 27.85 -9.44 -3.16
N LEU A 253 27.37 -8.64 -4.13
CA LEU A 253 27.05 -9.10 -5.47
C LEU A 253 27.64 -8.17 -6.53
N THR A 254 28.52 -8.73 -7.35
CA THR A 254 28.91 -8.08 -8.61
C THR A 254 27.75 -8.09 -9.61
N PRO A 255 27.75 -7.20 -10.61
CA PRO A 255 26.78 -7.24 -11.72
C PRO A 255 26.59 -8.64 -12.30
N GLY A 256 25.34 -9.06 -12.47
CA GLY A 256 24.94 -10.36 -13.03
C GLY A 256 25.09 -11.56 -12.08
N SER A 257 25.60 -11.37 -10.86
CA SER A 257 25.73 -12.45 -9.87
C SER A 257 24.49 -12.59 -8.98
N SER A 258 24.42 -13.69 -8.21
CA SER A 258 23.32 -13.94 -7.27
C SER A 258 23.82 -14.58 -5.98
N ALA A 259 23.07 -14.36 -4.90
CA ALA A 259 23.27 -15.00 -3.60
C ALA A 259 22.03 -15.79 -3.22
N THR A 260 22.18 -17.10 -3.04
CA THR A 260 21.16 -17.91 -2.36
C THR A 260 21.17 -17.59 -0.87
N ILE A 261 20.07 -17.07 -0.35
CA ILE A 261 19.88 -16.69 1.06
C ILE A 261 19.45 -17.89 1.90
N ALA A 262 18.48 -18.66 1.39
CA ALA A 262 17.97 -19.84 2.08
C ALA A 262 17.68 -20.97 1.08
N ARG A 263 17.97 -22.21 1.52
CA ARG A 263 17.49 -23.45 0.90
C ARG A 263 16.69 -24.21 1.94
N LEU A 264 15.39 -24.29 1.74
CA LEU A 264 14.46 -24.88 2.69
C LEU A 264 13.90 -26.18 2.12
N THR A 265 13.72 -27.19 2.97
CA THR A 265 13.25 -28.52 2.59
C THR A 265 12.10 -28.99 3.47
N GLY A 266 11.23 -29.80 2.88
CA GLY A 266 9.99 -30.25 3.50
C GLY A 266 8.87 -29.20 3.45
N PRO A 267 7.65 -29.56 3.87
CA PRO A 267 6.51 -28.65 3.86
C PRO A 267 6.68 -27.58 4.94
N GLN A 268 6.82 -26.33 4.51
CA GLN A 268 6.96 -25.18 5.40
C GLN A 268 6.31 -23.94 4.80
N GLN A 269 6.34 -22.84 5.55
CA GLN A 269 5.94 -21.52 5.11
C GLN A 269 7.03 -20.51 5.49
N ILE A 270 7.48 -19.71 4.52
CA ILE A 270 8.23 -18.49 4.82
C ILE A 270 7.22 -17.48 5.38
N SER A 271 7.45 -17.00 6.60
CA SER A 271 6.57 -16.03 7.27
C SER A 271 7.11 -14.60 7.21
N GLN A 272 8.41 -14.45 6.96
CA GLN A 272 9.07 -13.16 6.80
C GLN A 272 10.28 -13.29 5.87
N LEU A 273 10.45 -12.32 4.97
CA LEU A 273 11.67 -12.06 4.22
C LEU A 273 12.06 -10.62 4.47
N ARG A 274 13.33 -10.36 4.83
CA ARG A 274 13.84 -9.00 4.95
C ARG A 274 15.23 -8.84 4.35
N VAL A 275 15.50 -7.65 3.81
CA VAL A 275 16.80 -7.26 3.23
C VAL A 275 17.22 -5.91 3.79
N ARG A 276 18.51 -5.75 4.05
CA ARG A 276 19.15 -4.49 4.41
C ARG A 276 20.24 -4.21 3.39
N LEU A 277 20.24 -3.00 2.84
CA LEU A 277 21.17 -2.53 1.82
C LEU A 277 21.89 -1.26 2.30
N PRO A 278 22.95 -1.35 3.11
CA PRO A 278 23.57 -0.16 3.73
C PRO A 278 24.16 0.87 2.75
N GLN A 279 24.36 0.48 1.49
CA GLN A 279 24.84 1.40 0.45
C GLN A 279 23.73 2.26 -0.17
N VAL A 280 22.47 1.87 0.00
CA VAL A 280 21.32 2.60 -0.53
C VAL A 280 21.09 3.82 0.35
N VAL A 281 20.83 4.96 -0.28
CA VAL A 281 20.48 6.21 0.41
C VAL A 281 19.06 6.61 0.06
N GLY A 282 18.36 7.16 1.05
CA GLY A 282 17.00 7.65 0.91
C GLY A 282 16.80 8.60 -0.27
N SER A 283 15.65 8.51 -0.91
CA SER A 283 15.25 9.50 -1.90
C SER A 283 15.20 10.89 -1.24
N PRO A 284 15.78 11.92 -1.89
CA PRO A 284 16.06 13.18 -1.21
C PRO A 284 14.79 14.01 -1.01
N GLN A 285 13.87 14.04 -1.98
CA GLN A 285 12.67 14.87 -1.90
C GLN A 285 11.58 14.18 -1.09
N VAL A 286 11.09 14.87 -0.06
CA VAL A 286 9.93 14.44 0.72
C VAL A 286 8.93 15.59 0.78
N VAL A 287 7.67 15.26 0.51
CA VAL A 287 6.51 16.12 0.72
C VAL A 287 5.93 15.74 2.07
N ASP A 288 5.82 16.70 2.99
CA ASP A 288 5.37 16.41 4.36
C ASP A 288 4.59 17.60 4.92
N ASP A 289 3.92 17.38 6.05
CA ASP A 289 3.16 18.40 6.76
C ASP A 289 3.44 18.33 8.26
N GLY A 290 3.02 19.33 9.03
CA GLY A 290 3.48 19.41 10.42
C GLY A 290 3.05 20.65 11.19
N TYR A 291 3.55 20.74 12.41
CA TYR A 291 3.23 21.81 13.35
C TYR A 291 4.49 22.51 13.85
N ALA A 292 4.29 23.66 14.50
CA ALA A 292 5.29 24.25 15.35
C ALA A 292 4.69 24.89 16.60
N PHE A 293 5.52 25.01 17.62
CA PHE A 293 5.19 25.66 18.88
C PHE A 293 6.26 26.69 19.26
N GLY A 294 5.82 27.73 19.97
CA GLY A 294 6.64 28.89 20.34
C GLY A 294 7.04 28.91 21.81
N GLN A 295 7.45 30.08 22.29
CA GLN A 295 7.80 30.30 23.70
C GLN A 295 6.70 29.82 24.65
N ALA A 296 7.08 29.07 25.69
CA ALA A 296 6.15 28.41 26.63
C ALA A 296 5.27 27.31 26.02
N GLY A 297 5.46 26.95 24.75
CA GLY A 297 4.81 25.83 24.09
C GLY A 297 5.58 24.51 24.21
N GLY A 298 4.95 23.46 23.69
CA GLY A 298 5.50 22.11 23.67
C GLY A 298 4.50 21.08 23.17
N THR A 299 4.96 19.84 23.07
CA THR A 299 4.15 18.70 22.62
C THR A 299 4.25 17.50 23.53
N ARG A 300 3.26 16.63 23.45
CA ARG A 300 3.25 15.31 24.10
C ARG A 300 2.48 14.28 23.28
N PHE A 301 2.98 13.06 23.24
CA PHE A 301 2.39 11.92 22.55
C PHE A 301 2.93 10.61 23.13
N THR A 302 2.30 9.48 22.81
CA THR A 302 2.70 8.15 23.29
C THR A 302 3.24 7.32 22.13
N MET A 303 4.42 6.71 22.29
CA MET A 303 5.06 5.86 21.27
C MET A 303 5.28 4.45 21.81
N ARG A 304 5.18 3.44 20.95
CA ARG A 304 5.48 2.04 21.26
C ARG A 304 6.96 1.76 21.26
N VAL A 305 7.34 0.88 22.18
CA VAL A 305 8.71 0.38 22.35
C VAL A 305 8.67 -1.13 22.59
N ASP A 306 9.74 -1.83 22.25
CA ASP A 306 9.83 -3.26 22.56
C ASP A 306 10.06 -3.45 24.07
N PRO A 307 9.29 -4.29 24.79
CA PRO A 307 9.52 -4.53 26.21
C PRO A 307 10.92 -5.03 26.58
N ASN A 308 11.62 -5.67 25.64
CA ASN A 308 12.99 -6.15 25.79
C ASN A 308 14.04 -5.14 25.32
N ASN A 309 13.65 -3.87 25.08
CA ASN A 309 14.57 -2.83 24.65
C ASN A 309 15.73 -2.65 25.64
N GLN A 310 16.93 -2.47 25.09
CA GLN A 310 18.17 -2.15 25.78
C GLN A 310 18.43 -0.63 25.72
N GLY A 311 17.35 0.16 25.69
CA GLY A 311 17.33 1.57 25.31
C GLY A 311 16.60 1.79 23.99
N ILE A 312 16.23 3.04 23.74
CA ILE A 312 15.54 3.48 22.52
C ILE A 312 16.28 4.63 21.87
N ARG A 313 16.04 4.86 20.58
CA ARG A 313 16.48 6.04 19.83
C ARG A 313 15.24 6.78 19.36
N LEU A 314 15.08 8.02 19.80
CA LEU A 314 14.08 8.95 19.30
C LEU A 314 14.65 9.70 18.10
N ILE A 315 13.89 9.78 17.02
CA ILE A 315 14.29 10.47 15.79
C ILE A 315 13.21 11.51 15.47
N ARG A 316 13.63 12.73 15.13
CA ARG A 316 12.71 13.82 14.76
C ARG A 316 13.06 14.37 13.37
N ARG A 317 12.06 14.47 12.49
CA ARG A 317 12.13 15.27 11.26
C ARG A 317 11.61 16.68 11.53
N TYR A 318 12.36 17.67 11.05
CA TYR A 318 12.03 19.08 11.21
C TYR A 318 12.41 19.89 9.96
N ASP A 319 11.74 21.02 9.72
CA ASP A 319 12.09 22.01 8.71
C ASP A 319 13.35 22.77 9.15
N ALA A 320 14.46 22.51 8.45
CA ALA A 320 15.74 23.13 8.77
C ALA A 320 15.86 24.57 8.29
N GLN A 321 14.85 25.14 7.64
CA GLN A 321 14.83 26.57 7.29
C GLN A 321 14.89 27.47 8.53
N ILE A 322 14.36 27.01 9.68
CA ILE A 322 14.42 27.77 10.92
C ILE A 322 15.70 27.42 11.69
N ALA A 323 16.52 28.43 11.98
CA ALA A 323 17.79 28.28 12.68
C ALA A 323 17.63 28.07 14.18
N ASP A 324 18.63 27.42 14.78
CA ASP A 324 18.90 27.39 16.21
C ASP A 324 17.72 26.93 17.09
N GLN A 325 16.91 26.01 16.55
CA GLN A 325 15.77 25.40 17.24
C GLN A 325 16.25 24.54 18.41
N VAL A 326 15.81 24.84 19.63
CA VAL A 326 16.14 24.09 20.83
C VAL A 326 14.88 23.79 21.63
N ALA A 327 14.70 22.51 21.97
CA ALA A 327 13.63 22.07 22.85
C ALA A 327 14.11 20.96 23.81
N ASP A 328 13.69 21.04 25.07
CA ASP A 328 13.92 20.01 26.07
C ASP A 328 13.03 18.79 25.79
N VAL A 329 13.62 17.59 25.84
CA VAL A 329 12.93 16.34 25.56
C VAL A 329 12.83 15.49 26.82
N PHE A 330 11.65 14.93 27.02
CA PHE A 330 11.35 14.08 28.17
C PHE A 330 10.73 12.76 27.72
N VAL A 331 11.05 11.70 28.45
CA VAL A 331 10.42 10.38 28.36
C VAL A 331 9.80 10.06 29.72
N ASP A 332 8.48 9.87 29.75
CA ASP A 332 7.68 9.70 30.96
C ASP A 332 7.97 10.78 32.03
N GLY A 333 8.09 12.03 31.59
CA GLY A 333 8.38 13.20 32.43
C GLY A 333 9.82 13.31 32.91
N ARG A 334 10.72 12.39 32.56
CA ARG A 334 12.15 12.46 32.89
C ARG A 334 12.94 13.08 31.75
N PRO A 335 13.84 14.05 32.00
CA PRO A 335 14.63 14.67 30.94
C PRO A 335 15.59 13.65 30.33
N VAL A 336 15.65 13.60 29.00
CA VAL A 336 16.52 12.66 28.26
C VAL A 336 17.51 13.36 27.34
N GLY A 337 17.31 14.65 27.07
CA GLY A 337 18.18 15.42 26.20
C GLY A 337 17.47 16.64 25.64
N GLN A 338 18.02 17.18 24.56
CA GLN A 338 17.47 18.32 23.84
C GLN A 338 17.54 18.07 22.35
N TRP A 339 16.48 18.47 21.65
CA TRP A 339 16.58 18.82 20.24
C TRP A 339 17.43 20.08 20.11
N ARG A 340 18.39 20.09 19.19
CA ARG A 340 19.38 21.15 18.99
C ARG A 340 19.71 21.29 17.50
N GLY A 341 18.90 22.10 16.83
CA GLY A 341 19.11 22.53 15.45
C GLY A 341 20.30 23.48 15.36
N GLY A 342 20.96 23.49 14.20
CA GLY A 342 22.04 24.41 13.88
C GLY A 342 21.57 25.61 13.03
N PRO A 343 22.48 26.23 12.26
CA PRO A 343 22.14 27.32 11.35
C PRO A 343 21.05 26.92 10.34
N ALA A 344 20.29 27.91 9.86
CA ALA A 344 19.25 27.73 8.87
C ALA A 344 19.79 27.08 7.58
N ARG A 345 19.04 26.11 7.07
CA ARG A 345 19.25 25.41 5.80
C ARG A 345 17.94 25.43 5.00
N PRO A 346 17.61 26.54 4.32
CA PRO A 346 16.36 26.67 3.56
C PRO A 346 16.20 25.56 2.51
N GLY A 347 14.98 25.03 2.41
CA GLY A 347 14.64 23.96 1.47
C GLY A 347 15.16 22.57 1.86
N GLN A 348 15.72 22.40 3.06
CA GLN A 348 16.22 21.12 3.55
C GLN A 348 15.42 20.56 4.72
N TRP A 349 15.26 19.23 4.72
CA TRP A 349 14.85 18.50 5.91
C TRP A 349 16.02 18.31 6.86
N GLY A 350 15.76 18.49 8.16
CA GLY A 350 16.69 18.14 9.22
C GLY A 350 16.25 16.86 9.94
N LEU A 351 17.24 16.13 10.48
CA LEU A 351 17.04 14.99 11.36
C LEU A 351 17.83 15.20 12.66
N GLU A 352 17.20 14.86 13.77
CA GLU A 352 17.83 14.84 15.08
C GLU A 352 17.59 13.50 15.77
N PHE A 353 18.53 13.11 16.63
CA PHE A 353 18.55 11.81 17.28
C PHE A 353 18.84 11.97 18.75
N LEU A 354 18.10 11.25 19.60
CA LEU A 354 18.39 11.12 21.03
C LEU A 354 18.33 9.65 21.43
N GLU A 355 19.44 9.12 21.93
CA GLU A 355 19.46 7.79 22.54
C GLU A 355 19.06 7.89 24.02
N VAL A 356 18.04 7.14 24.38
CA VAL A 356 17.45 7.08 25.72
C VAL A 356 17.86 5.73 26.34
N PRO A 357 18.47 5.72 27.52
CA PRO A 357 19.06 4.51 28.06
C PRO A 357 17.99 3.58 28.67
N ALA A 358 18.34 2.30 28.78
CA ALA A 358 17.41 1.23 29.16
C ALA A 358 16.75 1.45 30.53
N GLU A 359 17.39 2.16 31.46
CA GLU A 359 16.84 2.39 32.82
C GLU A 359 15.57 3.23 32.81
N LEU A 360 15.28 3.92 31.69
CA LEU A 360 14.09 4.73 31.51
C LEU A 360 12.98 3.98 30.76
N THR A 361 13.30 2.95 29.98
CA THR A 361 12.39 2.37 28.97
C THR A 361 12.24 0.84 29.03
N ALA A 362 13.17 0.11 29.66
CA ALA A 362 13.13 -1.35 29.71
C ALA A 362 11.88 -1.88 30.42
N GLY A 363 11.29 -2.95 29.89
CA GLY A 363 10.07 -3.57 30.41
C GLY A 363 8.76 -2.86 30.05
N LYS A 364 8.82 -1.71 29.38
CA LYS A 364 7.64 -0.97 28.92
C LYS A 364 7.28 -1.36 27.49
N SER A 365 5.99 -1.33 27.16
CA SER A 365 5.51 -1.47 25.77
C SER A 365 5.24 -0.14 25.09
N GLU A 366 5.13 0.93 25.88
CA GLU A 366 4.83 2.29 25.44
C GLU A 366 5.55 3.30 26.35
N VAL A 367 5.89 4.46 25.81
CA VAL A 367 6.48 5.59 26.54
C VAL A 367 5.80 6.89 26.10
N GLN A 368 5.59 7.83 27.03
CA GLN A 368 5.16 9.18 26.69
C GLN A 368 6.39 10.03 26.36
N VAL A 369 6.43 10.56 25.15
CA VAL A 369 7.43 11.52 24.70
C VAL A 369 6.84 12.92 24.81
N SER A 370 7.61 13.88 25.32
CA SER A 370 7.21 15.28 25.29
C SER A 370 8.39 16.21 25.00
N SER A 371 8.10 17.32 24.32
CA SER A 371 9.06 18.35 23.94
C SER A 371 8.63 19.71 24.50
N ARG A 372 9.56 20.56 24.93
CA ARG A 372 9.27 21.90 25.45
C ARG A 372 10.22 22.95 24.88
N PHE A 373 9.68 24.07 24.41
CA PHE A 373 10.46 25.15 23.82
C PHE A 373 11.53 25.70 24.77
N VAL A 374 12.75 25.90 24.25
CA VAL A 374 13.84 26.61 24.92
C VAL A 374 14.21 27.88 24.15
N SER A 375 14.59 27.74 22.88
CA SER A 375 14.96 28.87 22.01
C SER A 375 14.79 28.50 20.54
N SER A 376 14.63 29.50 19.67
CA SER A 376 14.66 29.36 18.21
C SER A 376 14.80 30.73 17.58
N ALA A 377 15.26 30.81 16.33
CA ALA A 377 15.13 32.02 15.53
C ALA A 377 13.67 32.40 15.22
N LEU A 378 12.74 31.42 15.24
CA LEU A 378 11.31 31.64 15.03
C LEU A 378 10.46 30.76 15.96
N ASP A 379 10.45 29.44 15.70
CA ASP A 379 9.66 28.43 16.40
C ASP A 379 10.41 27.10 16.46
N VAL A 380 9.90 26.14 17.22
CA VAL A 380 10.35 24.74 17.12
C VAL A 380 9.29 23.98 16.35
N ASN A 381 9.68 23.40 15.22
CA ASN A 381 8.77 22.67 14.34
C ASN A 381 9.03 21.16 14.34
N GLU A 382 8.01 20.40 13.96
CA GLU A 382 7.99 18.94 13.96
C GLU A 382 7.02 18.41 12.92
N PHE A 383 7.49 17.41 12.16
CA PHE A 383 6.76 16.82 11.02
C PHE A 383 6.58 15.31 11.21
N ARG A 384 7.58 14.65 11.83
CA ARG A 384 7.54 13.22 12.07
C ARG A 384 8.44 12.83 13.24
N TYR A 385 8.02 11.78 13.95
CA TYR A 385 8.84 11.05 14.91
C TYR A 385 8.93 9.57 14.57
N ASP A 386 10.13 9.00 14.70
CA ASP A 386 10.36 7.56 14.67
C ASP A 386 10.95 7.13 16.02
N VAL A 387 10.56 5.94 16.49
CA VAL A 387 11.18 5.29 17.65
C VAL A 387 11.80 3.98 17.22
N GLN A 388 13.10 3.83 17.50
CA GLN A 388 13.79 2.56 17.37
C GLN A 388 14.08 1.99 18.75
N SER A 389 13.74 0.72 18.97
CA SER A 389 14.14 -0.03 20.16
C SER A 389 15.39 -0.85 19.88
N LYS A 390 16.36 -0.84 20.79
CA LYS A 390 17.54 -1.71 20.68
C LYS A 390 17.23 -3.09 21.24
N VAL A 391 17.07 -4.10 20.39
CA VAL A 391 16.71 -5.47 20.79
C VAL A 391 17.80 -6.43 20.35
N GLY A 392 18.38 -7.19 21.28
CA GLY A 392 19.45 -8.13 20.97
C GLY A 392 20.71 -7.45 20.37
N GLY A 393 20.92 -6.16 20.67
CA GLY A 393 22.00 -5.36 20.11
C GLY A 393 21.70 -4.67 18.77
N GLU A 394 20.57 -4.97 18.11
CA GLU A 394 20.16 -4.35 16.84
C GLU A 394 19.09 -3.28 17.07
N TRP A 395 19.16 -2.18 16.31
CA TRP A 395 18.10 -1.18 16.27
C TRP A 395 16.95 -1.68 15.40
N VAL A 396 15.73 -1.63 15.94
CA VAL A 396 14.50 -2.02 15.24
C VAL A 396 13.50 -0.88 15.38
N ARG A 397 12.97 -0.38 14.27
CA ARG A 397 11.88 0.60 14.29
C ARG A 397 10.62 -0.02 14.90
N THR A 398 10.16 0.53 16.02
CA THR A 398 9.01 0.01 16.78
C THR A 398 7.77 0.85 16.67
N ASP A 399 7.90 2.13 16.33
CA ASP A 399 6.75 3.00 16.08
C ASP A 399 7.12 4.20 15.23
N VAL A 400 6.10 4.78 14.58
CA VAL A 400 6.19 5.98 13.74
C VAL A 400 4.98 6.86 14.03
N LEU A 401 5.19 8.17 14.07
CA LEU A 401 4.15 9.17 14.19
C LEU A 401 4.40 10.24 13.12
N ASP A 402 3.62 10.19 12.04
CA ASP A 402 3.51 11.30 11.09
C ASP A 402 2.57 12.37 11.68
N LEU A 403 2.95 13.65 11.61
CA LEU A 403 2.25 14.77 12.22
C LEU A 403 1.74 15.72 11.14
N GLY A 404 0.74 16.52 11.50
CA GLY A 404 0.25 17.61 10.66
C GLY A 404 -1.25 17.50 10.34
N PRO A 405 -1.85 18.55 9.75
CA PRO A 405 -3.25 18.54 9.32
C PRO A 405 -3.69 17.33 8.48
N ASP A 406 -2.75 16.68 7.80
CA ASP A 406 -2.97 15.55 6.89
C ASP A 406 -2.74 14.18 7.54
N HIS A 407 -2.52 14.12 8.86
CA HIS A 407 -2.43 12.87 9.63
C HIS A 407 -3.29 12.85 10.91
N PRO A 408 -4.57 13.27 10.89
CA PRO A 408 -5.38 13.40 12.11
C PRO A 408 -5.65 12.06 12.82
N GLY A 409 -5.83 10.96 12.07
CA GLY A 409 -6.09 9.64 12.62
C GLY A 409 -4.88 9.05 13.36
N GLU A 410 -3.69 9.20 12.78
CA GLU A 410 -2.43 8.74 13.39
C GLU A 410 -2.08 9.56 14.65
N GLN A 411 -2.24 10.88 14.59
CA GLN A 411 -2.12 11.76 15.77
C GLN A 411 -3.09 11.38 16.90
N GLY A 412 -4.35 11.09 16.53
CA GLY A 412 -5.37 10.63 17.47
C GLY A 412 -4.96 9.32 18.15
N ALA A 413 -4.41 8.37 17.39
CA ALA A 413 -3.94 7.07 17.89
C ALA A 413 -2.74 7.17 18.85
N HIS A 414 -1.89 8.18 18.69
CA HIS A 414 -0.75 8.46 19.58
C HIS A 414 -1.08 9.46 20.70
N GLY A 415 -2.31 10.00 20.71
CA GLY A 415 -2.74 10.99 21.69
C GLY A 415 -1.96 12.31 21.61
N TYR A 416 -1.51 12.69 20.40
CA TYR A 416 -0.72 13.90 20.19
C TYR A 416 -1.46 15.14 20.69
N ARG A 417 -0.71 16.01 21.37
CA ARG A 417 -1.18 17.31 21.88
C ARG A 417 -0.07 18.33 21.70
N ILE A 418 -0.46 19.52 21.28
CA ILE A 418 0.39 20.69 21.16
C ILE A 418 -0.17 21.83 22.00
N ASP A 419 0.71 22.48 22.75
CA ASP A 419 0.41 23.66 23.56
C ASP A 419 1.15 24.87 22.95
N ASN A 420 0.46 26.01 22.86
CA ASN A 420 0.96 27.23 22.20
C ASN A 420 1.45 26.98 20.75
N GLU A 421 0.57 26.39 19.94
CA GLU A 421 0.78 26.24 18.50
C GLU A 421 1.02 27.60 17.83
N VAL A 422 2.08 27.69 17.04
CA VAL A 422 2.45 28.86 16.23
C VAL A 422 1.96 28.69 14.80
N PHE A 423 2.10 27.50 14.22
CA PHE A 423 1.56 27.18 12.91
C PHE A 423 1.15 25.70 12.78
N ALA A 424 0.21 25.48 11.86
CA ALA A 424 -0.07 24.20 11.22
C ALA A 424 0.16 24.35 9.71
N ARG A 425 1.09 23.58 9.15
CA ARG A 425 1.46 23.64 7.73
C ARG A 425 0.95 22.37 7.07
N SER A 426 0.18 22.51 6.00
CA SER A 426 -0.42 21.39 5.28
C SER A 426 0.44 20.81 4.15
N LYS A 427 1.54 21.48 3.77
CA LYS A 427 2.48 20.99 2.76
C LYS A 427 3.82 21.72 2.84
N LEU A 428 4.91 20.97 2.88
CA LEU A 428 6.28 21.41 2.69
C LEU A 428 6.98 20.42 1.77
N ILE A 429 7.59 20.95 0.71
CA ILE A 429 8.48 20.18 -0.16
C ILE A 429 9.90 20.60 0.21
N ALA A 430 10.65 19.69 0.80
CA ALA A 430 12.05 19.91 1.12
C ALA A 430 12.87 18.65 0.79
N ARG A 431 14.20 18.82 0.80
CA ARG A 431 15.13 17.78 0.35
C ARG A 431 16.16 17.44 1.41
N TYR A 432 16.45 16.15 1.57
CA TYR A 432 17.64 15.71 2.29
C TYR A 432 18.91 16.02 1.49
N PRO A 433 20.03 16.35 2.14
CA PRO A 433 21.27 16.72 1.46
C PRO A 433 22.05 15.49 0.94
N ASN A 434 21.34 14.53 0.34
CA ASN A 434 21.94 13.32 -0.22
C ASN A 434 22.65 13.63 -1.55
N ASP A 435 23.77 12.96 -1.80
CA ASP A 435 24.51 13.14 -3.06
C ASP A 435 23.70 12.59 -4.26
N PRO A 436 23.48 13.38 -5.32
CA PRO A 436 22.66 12.94 -6.46
C PRO A 436 23.21 11.69 -7.18
N GLY A 437 24.54 11.50 -7.19
CA GLY A 437 25.16 10.31 -7.78
C GLY A 437 24.90 9.05 -6.95
N GLN A 438 24.91 9.18 -5.61
CA GLN A 438 24.54 8.10 -4.70
C GLN A 438 23.04 7.77 -4.78
N VAL A 439 22.17 8.77 -4.91
CA VAL A 439 20.72 8.57 -5.13
C VAL A 439 20.50 7.80 -6.43
N ALA A 440 21.07 8.25 -7.55
CA ALA A 440 20.91 7.56 -8.83
C ALA A 440 21.44 6.11 -8.80
N ALA A 441 22.56 5.86 -8.12
CA ALA A 441 23.09 4.51 -7.93
C ALA A 441 22.16 3.64 -7.05
N SER A 442 21.54 4.24 -6.03
CA SER A 442 20.56 3.60 -5.17
C SER A 442 19.30 3.20 -5.93
N ASP A 443 18.76 4.10 -6.75
CA ASP A 443 17.59 3.85 -7.58
C ASP A 443 17.85 2.75 -8.61
N GLU A 444 19.06 2.68 -9.18
CA GLU A 444 19.45 1.58 -10.05
C GLU A 444 19.45 0.25 -9.28
N VAL A 445 20.04 0.19 -8.08
CA VAL A 445 20.02 -1.03 -7.25
C VAL A 445 18.58 -1.46 -6.95
N LEU A 446 17.72 -0.54 -6.53
CA LEU A 446 16.33 -0.87 -6.16
C LEU A 446 15.48 -1.31 -7.35
N SER A 447 15.73 -0.77 -8.54
CA SER A 447 14.98 -1.09 -9.76
C SER A 447 15.52 -2.30 -10.53
N THR A 448 16.76 -2.73 -10.27
CA THR A 448 17.41 -3.81 -11.04
C THR A 448 17.87 -5.02 -10.22
N ALA A 449 18.15 -4.87 -8.93
CA ALA A 449 18.36 -6.00 -8.04
C ALA A 449 17.01 -6.65 -7.75
N ARG A 450 16.95 -7.99 -7.70
CA ARG A 450 15.68 -8.74 -7.70
C ARG A 450 15.62 -9.73 -6.56
N ILE A 451 14.45 -9.85 -5.94
CA ILE A 451 14.09 -11.00 -5.13
C ILE A 451 13.61 -12.10 -6.06
N ARG A 452 14.22 -13.28 -5.97
CA ARG A 452 13.79 -14.48 -6.67
C ARG A 452 13.45 -15.58 -5.67
N ILE A 453 12.25 -16.14 -5.77
CA ILE A 453 11.82 -17.29 -4.96
C ILE A 453 11.33 -18.40 -5.86
N THR A 454 11.94 -19.57 -5.72
CA THR A 454 11.57 -20.80 -6.41
C THR A 454 11.00 -21.78 -5.40
N VAL A 455 9.72 -22.10 -5.51
CA VAL A 455 9.01 -23.08 -4.67
C VAL A 455 8.66 -24.31 -5.50
N ASP A 456 8.96 -25.50 -4.99
CA ASP A 456 8.63 -26.79 -5.60
C ASP A 456 8.97 -26.89 -7.11
N GLY A 457 10.08 -26.27 -7.51
CA GLY A 457 10.58 -26.27 -8.89
C GLY A 457 10.01 -25.15 -9.79
N GLN A 458 9.20 -24.24 -9.25
CA GLN A 458 8.60 -23.11 -9.98
C GLN A 458 9.04 -21.78 -9.37
N THR A 459 9.55 -20.85 -10.21
CA THR A 459 9.87 -19.48 -9.79
C THR A 459 8.58 -18.67 -9.67
N THR A 460 8.08 -18.47 -8.46
CA THR A 460 6.80 -17.77 -8.23
C THR A 460 7.00 -16.29 -7.90
N VAL A 461 8.19 -15.91 -7.43
CA VAL A 461 8.57 -14.51 -7.20
C VAL A 461 9.78 -14.21 -8.07
N ASP A 462 9.67 -13.18 -8.89
CA ASP A 462 10.79 -12.56 -9.58
C ASP A 462 10.45 -11.07 -9.80
N ALA A 463 10.90 -10.21 -8.88
CA ALA A 463 10.54 -8.78 -8.86
C ALA A 463 11.72 -7.91 -8.37
N PRO A 464 11.86 -6.65 -8.85
CA PRO A 464 12.84 -5.71 -8.31
C PRO A 464 12.66 -5.53 -6.80
N ILE A 465 13.77 -5.36 -6.08
CA ILE A 465 13.76 -5.22 -4.62
C ILE A 465 12.86 -4.06 -4.21
N GLY A 466 13.02 -2.88 -4.81
CA GLY A 466 12.21 -1.71 -4.44
C GLY A 466 10.71 -2.02 -4.57
N GLU A 467 10.27 -2.39 -5.77
CA GLU A 467 8.83 -2.54 -6.04
C GLU A 467 8.23 -3.75 -5.34
N PHE A 468 9.01 -4.82 -5.12
CA PHE A 468 8.61 -5.93 -4.27
C PHE A 468 8.32 -5.48 -2.84
N PHE A 469 9.11 -4.53 -2.29
CA PHE A 469 8.91 -3.98 -0.96
C PHE A 469 7.96 -2.77 -0.89
N GLY A 470 7.45 -2.28 -2.03
CA GLY A 470 6.43 -1.23 -2.07
C GLY A 470 6.88 0.14 -2.58
N THR A 471 8.11 0.28 -3.09
CA THR A 471 8.60 1.54 -3.66
C THR A 471 9.33 1.34 -4.99
N GLY A 472 8.91 2.00 -6.06
CA GLY A 472 9.57 1.87 -7.38
C GLY A 472 10.19 3.16 -7.94
N LEU A 473 10.13 4.27 -7.21
CA LEU A 473 10.81 5.54 -7.58
C LEU A 473 12.19 5.70 -6.94
N GLY A 474 12.41 5.10 -5.76
CA GLY A 474 13.66 5.15 -5.02
C GLY A 474 13.45 4.65 -3.60
N GLU A 475 14.34 4.96 -2.66
CA GLU A 475 14.14 4.58 -1.25
C GLU A 475 13.25 5.60 -0.53
N TYR A 476 11.96 5.28 -0.43
CA TYR A 476 10.97 6.04 0.32
C TYR A 476 10.47 5.22 1.52
N ASP A 477 9.97 5.90 2.56
CA ASP A 477 9.33 5.21 3.67
C ASP A 477 8.03 4.55 3.21
N VAL A 478 8.00 3.22 3.27
CA VAL A 478 6.80 2.43 2.96
C VAL A 478 6.32 1.79 4.24
N ARG A 479 5.10 2.11 4.65
CA ARG A 479 4.43 1.45 5.77
C ARG A 479 3.11 0.85 5.29
N SER A 480 3.11 -0.44 4.96
CA SER A 480 1.89 -1.19 4.67
C SER A 480 1.70 -2.34 5.66
N LEU A 481 0.55 -3.00 5.64
CA LEU A 481 0.27 -4.12 6.53
C LEU A 481 1.20 -5.32 6.28
N MET A 482 1.54 -5.62 5.02
CA MET A 482 2.26 -6.83 4.65
C MET A 482 3.70 -6.59 4.20
N THR A 483 4.10 -5.33 4.06
CA THR A 483 5.41 -4.94 3.54
C THR A 483 5.87 -3.59 4.11
N SER A 484 7.16 -3.39 4.29
CA SER A 484 7.75 -2.11 4.70
C SER A 484 9.10 -1.82 4.04
N VAL A 485 9.44 -0.54 3.95
CA VAL A 485 10.77 0.00 3.66
C VAL A 485 11.06 1.03 4.73
N ASP A 486 12.07 0.77 5.57
CA ASP A 486 12.58 1.74 6.53
C ASP A 486 13.83 2.42 5.93
N PRO A 487 13.78 3.70 5.55
CA PRO A 487 14.94 4.44 5.02
C PRO A 487 15.89 4.95 6.12
N GLY A 488 15.65 4.57 7.39
CA GLY A 488 16.49 4.98 8.52
C GLY A 488 17.89 4.34 8.53
N LEU A 489 18.75 4.83 9.43
CA LEU A 489 20.18 4.47 9.54
C LEU A 489 20.50 2.96 9.58
N ASP A 490 19.57 2.14 10.07
CA ASP A 490 19.71 0.69 10.26
C ASP A 490 18.53 -0.08 9.62
N GLY A 491 17.85 0.56 8.65
CA GLY A 491 16.55 0.16 8.15
C GLY A 491 16.52 -1.18 7.44
N TRP A 492 15.39 -1.89 7.61
CA TRP A 492 15.10 -3.13 6.90
C TRP A 492 13.96 -2.94 5.92
N TYR A 493 14.08 -3.56 4.76
CA TYR A 493 12.95 -3.78 3.86
C TYR A 493 12.36 -5.13 4.22
N THR A 494 11.10 -5.17 4.62
CA THR A 494 10.50 -6.37 5.22
C THR A 494 9.22 -6.74 4.50
N SER A 495 9.03 -8.04 4.27
CA SER A 495 7.83 -8.64 3.70
C SER A 495 7.33 -9.69 4.66
N TRP A 496 6.07 -9.58 5.06
CA TRP A 496 5.37 -10.48 5.98
C TRP A 496 4.37 -11.39 5.25
N TRP A 497 4.41 -11.45 3.92
CA TRP A 497 3.54 -12.34 3.15
C TRP A 497 3.80 -13.81 3.52
N PRO A 498 2.76 -14.60 3.85
CA PRO A 498 2.88 -16.06 3.95
C PRO A 498 3.28 -16.68 2.62
N MET A 499 4.42 -17.38 2.52
CA MET A 499 4.85 -18.04 1.29
C MET A 499 5.02 -19.56 1.55
N PRO A 500 3.94 -20.35 1.43
CA PRO A 500 3.98 -21.79 1.67
C PRO A 500 4.61 -22.54 0.49
N PHE A 501 5.24 -23.68 0.80
CA PHE A 501 5.81 -24.61 -0.17
C PHE A 501 5.77 -26.04 0.37
N ALA A 502 5.66 -27.03 -0.50
CA ALA A 502 5.37 -28.41 -0.12
C ALA A 502 6.62 -29.28 0.05
N GLN A 503 7.62 -29.05 -0.78
CA GLN A 503 8.82 -29.88 -0.90
C GLN A 503 10.08 -29.05 -0.66
N ASN A 504 10.21 -27.92 -1.33
CA ASN A 504 11.40 -27.09 -1.21
C ASN A 504 11.15 -25.64 -1.61
N ALA A 505 11.92 -24.73 -1.00
CA ALA A 505 12.01 -23.34 -1.42
C ALA A 505 13.48 -22.90 -1.54
N VAL A 506 13.76 -22.09 -2.53
CA VAL A 506 15.05 -21.40 -2.71
C VAL A 506 14.76 -19.91 -2.79
N VAL A 507 15.37 -19.15 -1.88
CA VAL A 507 15.26 -17.68 -1.85
C VAL A 507 16.61 -17.10 -2.26
N GLU A 508 16.60 -16.20 -3.25
CA GLU A 508 17.80 -15.61 -3.82
C GLU A 508 17.65 -14.10 -3.99
N VAL A 509 18.78 -13.40 -3.85
CA VAL A 509 18.93 -12.02 -4.31
C VAL A 509 19.80 -12.05 -5.55
N VAL A 510 19.33 -11.43 -6.64
CA VAL A 510 20.01 -11.40 -7.94
C VAL A 510 20.34 -9.96 -8.29
N ASN A 511 21.60 -9.65 -8.56
CA ASN A 511 21.99 -8.32 -9.05
C ASN A 511 21.86 -8.29 -10.58
N GLY A 512 20.75 -7.73 -11.08
CA GLY A 512 20.51 -7.54 -12.51
C GLY A 512 21.08 -6.23 -13.09
N GLY A 513 21.61 -5.34 -12.24
CA GLY A 513 22.11 -4.02 -12.61
C GLY A 513 23.61 -3.94 -12.84
N GLY A 514 24.08 -2.73 -13.15
CA GLY A 514 25.49 -2.40 -13.31
C GLY A 514 26.18 -1.96 -12.01
N ILE A 515 25.42 -1.57 -10.98
CA ILE A 515 25.95 -1.20 -9.66
C ILE A 515 26.17 -2.45 -8.80
N PRO A 516 27.38 -2.69 -8.25
CA PRO A 516 27.62 -3.75 -7.28
C PRO A 516 26.80 -3.53 -6.00
N ILE A 517 26.36 -4.62 -5.38
CA ILE A 517 25.74 -4.61 -4.04
C ILE A 517 26.81 -5.00 -3.03
N THR A 518 26.94 -4.23 -1.96
CA THR A 518 28.00 -4.32 -0.96
C THR A 518 27.43 -4.20 0.46
N GLY A 519 27.96 -5.01 1.38
CA GLY A 519 27.58 -5.00 2.79
C GLY A 519 26.13 -5.37 3.06
N ALA A 520 25.46 -6.05 2.13
CA ALA A 520 24.05 -6.37 2.25
C ALA A 520 23.82 -7.55 3.21
N THR A 521 22.68 -7.54 3.89
CA THR A 521 22.21 -8.66 4.72
C THR A 521 20.80 -9.02 4.28
N ALA A 522 20.50 -10.31 4.17
CA ALA A 522 19.12 -10.79 4.04
C ALA A 522 18.80 -11.86 5.08
N GLU A 523 17.54 -11.93 5.48
CA GLU A 523 17.04 -12.91 6.43
C GLU A 523 15.69 -13.49 5.98
N VAL A 524 15.58 -14.81 6.03
CA VAL A 524 14.36 -15.58 5.73
C VAL A 524 13.94 -16.30 7.01
N THR A 525 12.74 -15.99 7.51
CA THR A 525 12.13 -16.74 8.62
C THR A 525 11.12 -17.72 8.06
N SER A 526 11.27 -18.99 8.42
CA SER A 526 10.36 -20.06 7.97
C SER A 526 9.97 -20.97 9.13
N ALA A 527 8.79 -21.58 9.03
CA ALA A 527 8.26 -22.51 10.01
C ALA A 527 7.54 -23.68 9.33
N PRO A 528 7.50 -24.88 9.94
CA PRO A 528 6.67 -25.97 9.44
C PRO A 528 5.22 -25.53 9.23
N ALA A 529 4.63 -25.90 8.09
CA ALA A 529 3.27 -25.53 7.73
C ALA A 529 2.58 -26.67 6.97
N GLN A 530 1.26 -26.76 7.10
CA GLN A 530 0.47 -27.67 6.28
C GLN A 530 0.19 -27.01 4.93
N VAL A 531 0.53 -27.72 3.85
CA VAL A 531 0.33 -27.24 2.48
C VAL A 531 -0.55 -28.24 1.74
N ASP A 532 -1.86 -28.04 1.81
CA ASP A 532 -2.88 -28.93 1.25
C ASP A 532 -3.35 -28.50 -0.15
N GLY A 533 -4.27 -29.24 -0.75
CA GLY A 533 -4.76 -28.97 -2.10
C GLY A 533 -5.42 -27.59 -2.30
N ASN A 534 -5.82 -26.92 -1.22
CA ASN A 534 -6.42 -25.58 -1.23
C ASN A 534 -5.42 -24.45 -0.92
N THR A 535 -4.16 -24.78 -0.59
CA THR A 535 -3.10 -23.80 -0.41
C THR A 535 -2.54 -23.34 -1.76
N GLY A 536 -2.65 -22.05 -2.04
CA GLY A 536 -1.96 -21.41 -3.17
C GLY A 536 -0.51 -21.06 -2.82
N TYR A 537 0.37 -21.03 -3.82
CA TYR A 537 1.73 -20.50 -3.67
C TYR A 537 1.72 -19.00 -3.83
N PHE A 538 2.52 -18.31 -3.03
CA PHE A 538 2.68 -16.87 -3.15
C PHE A 538 3.44 -16.54 -4.43
N HIS A 539 2.92 -15.55 -5.16
CA HIS A 539 3.54 -14.99 -6.35
C HIS A 539 3.71 -13.48 -6.19
N ALA A 540 4.80 -12.97 -6.75
CA ALA A 540 4.99 -11.57 -7.03
C ALA A 540 5.35 -11.41 -8.50
N THR A 541 4.41 -10.91 -9.30
CA THR A 541 4.53 -10.81 -10.76
C THR A 541 4.81 -9.37 -11.13
N HIS A 542 6.02 -9.12 -11.65
CA HIS A 542 6.47 -7.80 -12.06
C HIS A 542 6.31 -7.57 -13.57
N LEU A 543 5.86 -6.37 -13.94
CA LEU A 543 5.83 -5.86 -15.31
C LEU A 543 6.41 -4.43 -15.33
N ARG A 544 7.10 -4.05 -16.41
CA ARG A 544 7.51 -2.66 -16.70
C ARG A 544 7.46 -2.37 -18.20
N GLY A 545 7.06 -1.17 -18.58
CA GLY A 545 7.01 -0.76 -19.98
C GLY A 545 6.21 0.54 -20.18
N ASN A 546 6.23 1.01 -21.42
CA ASN A 546 5.43 2.16 -21.80
C ASN A 546 3.95 1.79 -21.91
N THR A 547 3.09 2.73 -21.55
CA THR A 547 1.65 2.65 -21.79
C THR A 547 1.34 2.64 -23.29
N VAL A 548 0.22 2.03 -23.67
CA VAL A 548 -0.18 1.87 -25.08
C VAL A 548 -1.64 2.29 -25.21
N PRO A 549 -1.94 3.40 -25.94
CA PRO A 549 -3.31 3.90 -26.06
C PRO A 549 -4.34 2.81 -26.41
N GLY A 550 -5.44 2.78 -25.64
CA GLY A 550 -6.52 1.80 -25.75
C GLY A 550 -6.22 0.44 -25.12
N GLN A 551 -5.11 0.27 -24.39
CA GLN A 551 -4.76 -0.95 -23.68
C GLN A 551 -4.47 -0.68 -22.21
N ASP A 552 -5.18 -1.37 -21.32
CA ASP A 552 -4.92 -1.28 -19.88
C ASP A 552 -3.49 -1.66 -19.57
N TRP A 553 -2.90 -0.91 -18.64
CA TRP A 553 -1.75 -1.40 -17.93
C TRP A 553 -2.13 -2.67 -17.18
N THR A 554 -1.54 -3.79 -17.58
CA THR A 554 -1.91 -5.11 -17.04
C THR A 554 -1.17 -5.38 -15.73
N PHE A 555 -1.91 -5.44 -14.62
CA PHE A 555 -1.37 -5.91 -13.34
C PHE A 555 -1.18 -7.43 -13.33
N LEU A 556 -2.18 -8.17 -13.81
CA LEU A 556 -2.13 -9.63 -13.89
C LEU A 556 -3.00 -10.15 -15.02
N ASN A 557 -2.44 -11.02 -15.85
CA ASN A 557 -3.19 -11.85 -16.80
C ASN A 557 -2.78 -13.31 -16.61
N THR A 558 -3.62 -14.07 -15.92
CA THR A 558 -3.33 -15.45 -15.55
C THR A 558 -4.56 -16.33 -15.69
N SER A 559 -4.33 -17.64 -15.70
CA SER A 559 -5.40 -18.64 -15.71
C SER A 559 -5.16 -19.70 -14.67
N GLY A 560 -6.19 -20.48 -14.36
CA GLY A 560 -6.25 -21.33 -13.18
C GLY A 560 -6.92 -20.61 -12.03
N ALA A 561 -6.89 -21.22 -10.86
CA ALA A 561 -7.47 -20.66 -9.64
C ALA A 561 -6.43 -19.89 -8.82
N GLY A 562 -6.89 -18.85 -8.14
CA GLY A 562 -6.05 -18.02 -7.31
C GLY A 562 -6.80 -16.92 -6.58
N THR A 563 -6.06 -16.03 -5.94
CA THR A 563 -6.59 -14.82 -5.30
C THR A 563 -5.59 -13.68 -5.45
N PHE A 564 -6.04 -12.58 -6.05
CA PHE A 564 -5.29 -11.33 -6.16
C PHE A 564 -5.39 -10.55 -4.85
N TYR A 565 -4.25 -10.14 -4.31
CA TYR A 565 -4.12 -9.54 -2.99
C TYR A 565 -3.53 -8.13 -3.00
N GLY A 566 -3.19 -7.57 -4.15
CA GLY A 566 -2.73 -6.20 -4.24
C GLY A 566 -1.62 -5.99 -5.26
N VAL A 567 -1.17 -4.75 -5.32
CA VAL A 567 -0.16 -4.29 -6.27
C VAL A 567 0.63 -3.13 -5.68
N THR A 568 1.93 -3.11 -5.97
CA THR A 568 2.74 -1.89 -5.94
C THR A 568 2.84 -1.38 -7.37
N HIS A 569 2.62 -0.09 -7.60
CA HIS A 569 2.55 0.53 -8.92
C HIS A 569 3.36 1.82 -8.96
N THR A 570 4.21 1.93 -9.96
CA THR A 570 5.05 3.08 -10.22
C THR A 570 4.67 3.68 -11.55
N MET A 571 4.21 4.93 -11.53
CA MET A 571 3.67 5.61 -12.69
C MET A 571 4.55 6.82 -13.00
N ARG A 572 5.32 6.76 -14.09
CA ARG A 572 6.10 7.91 -14.58
C ARG A 572 5.33 8.56 -15.72
N GLY A 573 4.61 9.64 -15.43
CA GLY A 573 3.86 10.41 -16.42
C GLY A 573 4.79 11.06 -17.43
N LEU A 574 4.53 10.85 -18.72
CA LEU A 574 5.33 11.42 -19.82
C LEU A 574 4.64 12.62 -20.48
N ILE A 575 3.83 13.36 -19.71
CA ILE A 575 3.11 14.55 -20.13
C ILE A 575 3.96 15.81 -19.84
N PRO A 576 4.49 16.52 -20.86
CA PRO A 576 5.31 17.70 -20.65
C PRO A 576 4.52 18.87 -20.04
N PRO A 577 5.17 19.74 -19.25
CA PRO A 577 4.54 20.97 -18.78
C PRO A 577 4.12 21.83 -19.97
N GLY A 578 2.90 22.38 -19.92
CA GLY A 578 2.38 23.25 -20.97
C GLY A 578 1.98 22.54 -22.26
N ALA A 579 1.88 21.20 -22.27
CA ALA A 579 1.36 20.46 -23.41
C ALA A 579 -0.04 20.97 -23.80
N ALA A 580 -0.28 21.12 -25.10
CA ALA A 580 -1.55 21.56 -25.64
C ALA A 580 -2.62 20.47 -25.47
N VAL A 581 -3.86 20.89 -25.27
CA VAL A 581 -4.94 19.97 -24.93
C VAL A 581 -5.36 19.09 -26.10
N ARG A 582 -5.51 17.78 -25.83
CA ARG A 582 -6.05 16.79 -26.77
C ARG A 582 -7.59 16.88 -26.78
N SER A 583 -8.25 16.32 -27.82
CA SER A 583 -9.70 16.44 -28.03
C SER A 583 -10.58 15.73 -26.98
N ASN A 584 -9.99 14.89 -26.13
CA ASN A 584 -10.61 14.05 -25.10
C ASN A 584 -10.33 14.58 -23.69
N GLN A 585 -10.68 15.86 -23.45
CA GLN A 585 -10.50 16.56 -22.18
C GLN A 585 -10.90 15.71 -20.96
N PRO A 586 -10.08 15.66 -19.89
CA PRO A 586 -10.56 15.21 -18.59
C PRO A 586 -11.65 16.16 -18.09
N HIS A 587 -12.63 15.60 -17.40
CA HIS A 587 -13.73 16.39 -16.83
C HIS A 587 -13.32 17.18 -15.58
N SER A 588 -12.12 16.92 -15.06
CA SER A 588 -11.57 17.42 -13.79
C SER A 588 -11.21 18.90 -13.77
N PHE A 589 -10.91 19.51 -14.93
CA PHE A 589 -10.61 20.94 -15.01
C PHE A 589 -11.22 21.59 -16.26
N GLY A 590 -12.47 22.02 -16.14
CA GLY A 590 -13.28 22.52 -17.27
C GLY A 590 -12.82 23.80 -17.99
N THR A 591 -11.62 24.33 -17.75
CA THR A 591 -11.17 25.60 -18.37
C THR A 591 -9.64 25.74 -18.55
N LEU A 592 -8.83 24.67 -18.47
CA LEU A 592 -7.38 24.83 -18.62
C LEU A 592 -6.95 25.02 -20.08
N ALA A 593 -6.09 26.01 -20.32
CA ALA A 593 -5.44 26.24 -21.62
C ALA A 593 -4.34 25.20 -21.93
N ALA A 594 -3.88 24.44 -20.92
CA ALA A 594 -2.86 23.40 -21.01
C ALA A 594 -3.33 22.11 -20.32
N VAL A 595 -2.78 20.96 -20.73
CA VAL A 595 -3.05 19.64 -20.13
C VAL A 595 -2.50 19.60 -18.71
N ASN A 596 -3.25 19.02 -17.77
CA ASN A 596 -2.73 18.68 -16.45
C ASN A 596 -1.73 17.53 -16.59
N GLN A 597 -0.50 17.73 -16.12
CA GLN A 597 0.57 16.72 -16.22
C GLN A 597 0.25 15.41 -15.48
N ARG A 598 -0.74 15.44 -14.58
CA ARG A 598 -1.20 14.28 -13.81
C ARG A 598 -2.39 13.56 -14.43
N ASN A 599 -2.83 13.93 -15.63
CA ASN A 599 -3.89 13.23 -16.35
C ASN A 599 -3.69 11.73 -16.48
N TYR A 600 -2.45 11.24 -16.45
CA TYR A 600 -2.16 9.80 -16.47
C TYR A 600 -2.80 9.04 -15.30
N LEU A 601 -3.24 9.73 -14.24
CA LEU A 601 -3.92 9.17 -13.08
C LEU A 601 -5.45 9.09 -13.24
N GLU A 602 -6.05 9.53 -14.33
CA GLU A 602 -7.51 9.47 -14.50
C GLU A 602 -8.03 8.08 -14.87
N GLY A 603 -7.15 7.08 -15.03
CA GLY A 603 -7.55 5.79 -15.58
C GLY A 603 -8.27 4.88 -14.59
N ASP A 604 -9.37 4.27 -15.04
CA ASP A 604 -10.19 3.32 -14.28
C ASP A 604 -9.54 1.94 -14.16
N GLU A 605 -9.62 1.32 -12.98
CA GLU A 605 -9.27 -0.09 -12.84
C GLU A 605 -10.33 -1.01 -13.45
N ARG A 606 -9.90 -2.11 -14.07
CA ARG A 606 -10.80 -3.12 -14.65
C ARG A 606 -10.35 -4.54 -14.35
N PHE A 607 -11.22 -5.30 -13.68
CA PHE A 607 -10.95 -6.69 -13.30
C PHE A 607 -11.98 -7.63 -13.96
N TYR A 608 -11.51 -8.42 -14.92
CA TYR A 608 -12.28 -9.47 -15.59
C TYR A 608 -11.97 -10.81 -14.93
N VAL A 609 -12.92 -11.32 -14.15
CA VAL A 609 -12.80 -12.56 -13.39
C VAL A 609 -13.43 -13.71 -14.15
N ASP A 610 -12.75 -14.85 -14.22
CA ASP A 610 -13.24 -16.12 -14.75
C ASP A 610 -13.78 -16.07 -16.20
N GLY A 611 -13.19 -15.21 -17.03
CA GLY A 611 -13.57 -15.05 -18.43
C GLY A 611 -14.87 -14.24 -18.63
N SER A 612 -15.31 -13.49 -17.61
CA SER A 612 -16.43 -12.55 -17.73
C SER A 612 -16.21 -11.56 -18.88
N ALA A 613 -17.27 -11.29 -19.64
CA ALA A 613 -17.26 -10.27 -20.70
C ALA A 613 -17.24 -8.84 -20.13
N GLU A 614 -17.87 -8.66 -18.96
CA GLU A 614 -17.92 -7.39 -18.24
C GLU A 614 -16.98 -7.42 -17.03
N PRO A 615 -16.38 -6.28 -16.66
CA PRO A 615 -15.57 -6.20 -15.45
C PRO A 615 -16.40 -6.47 -14.20
N ALA A 616 -15.89 -7.31 -13.30
CA ALA A 616 -16.45 -7.47 -11.96
C ALA A 616 -16.13 -6.27 -11.06
N TRP A 617 -15.01 -5.59 -11.35
CA TRP A 617 -14.63 -4.30 -10.78
C TRP A 617 -14.35 -3.32 -11.90
N HIS A 618 -14.98 -2.15 -11.83
CA HIS A 618 -14.80 -1.04 -12.77
C HIS A 618 -14.66 0.25 -11.96
N GLY A 619 -13.49 0.86 -12.06
CA GLY A 619 -13.05 2.01 -11.30
C GLY A 619 -13.66 3.34 -11.65
N THR A 620 -13.00 4.40 -11.17
CA THR A 620 -13.34 5.81 -11.51
C THR A 620 -12.11 6.72 -11.67
N GLY A 621 -10.91 6.17 -11.48
CA GLY A 621 -9.66 6.90 -11.47
C GLY A 621 -8.54 6.12 -10.81
N THR A 622 -7.29 6.45 -11.12
CA THR A 622 -6.12 5.74 -10.58
C THR A 622 -5.90 6.09 -9.12
N GLU A 623 -5.97 7.36 -8.73
CA GLU A 623 -5.90 7.73 -7.31
C GLU A 623 -7.07 7.16 -6.51
N ASP A 624 -8.24 7.01 -7.14
CA ASP A 624 -9.44 6.42 -6.56
C ASP A 624 -9.23 4.92 -6.27
N PHE A 625 -8.59 4.19 -7.21
CA PHE A 625 -8.16 2.81 -6.97
C PHE A 625 -7.20 2.72 -5.78
N TYR A 626 -6.34 3.71 -5.54
CA TYR A 626 -5.49 3.76 -4.35
C TYR A 626 -6.20 4.40 -3.13
N GLU A 627 -7.53 4.52 -3.20
CA GLU A 627 -8.43 5.07 -2.18
C GLU A 627 -8.05 6.48 -1.70
N SER A 628 -7.40 7.23 -2.58
CA SER A 628 -7.07 8.63 -2.42
C SER A 628 -8.09 9.49 -3.20
N GLY A 629 -7.72 10.68 -3.63
CA GLY A 629 -8.57 11.50 -4.49
C GLY A 629 -7.83 12.76 -4.93
N TRP A 630 -8.31 13.43 -5.98
CA TRP A 630 -7.72 14.71 -6.41
C TRP A 630 -6.23 14.61 -6.78
N TYR A 631 -5.85 13.57 -7.53
CA TYR A 631 -4.45 13.27 -7.84
C TYR A 631 -3.58 13.15 -6.57
N PHE A 632 -4.05 12.39 -5.58
CA PHE A 632 -3.43 12.28 -4.26
C PHE A 632 -3.34 13.63 -3.53
N ARG A 633 -4.42 14.43 -3.56
CA ARG A 633 -4.48 15.83 -3.13
C ARG A 633 -3.24 16.59 -3.59
N ASP A 634 -3.03 16.55 -4.91
CA ASP A 634 -1.86 17.11 -5.59
C ASP A 634 -0.51 16.55 -5.08
N GLY A 635 -0.43 15.23 -4.87
CA GLY A 635 0.82 14.54 -4.55
C GLY A 635 1.26 14.62 -3.10
N THR A 636 0.33 14.91 -2.19
CA THR A 636 0.55 14.62 -0.77
C THR A 636 0.82 13.13 -0.62
N THR A 637 1.93 12.75 0.01
CA THR A 637 2.27 11.35 0.29
C THR A 637 1.59 10.90 1.57
N PHE A 638 1.09 9.66 1.60
CA PHE A 638 0.57 9.06 2.83
C PHE A 638 0.83 7.55 2.85
N SER A 639 0.70 6.96 4.04
CA SER A 639 0.73 5.51 4.24
C SER A 639 -0.37 5.07 5.18
N MET A 640 -1.10 4.04 4.77
CA MET A 640 -2.14 3.37 5.55
C MET A 640 -1.94 1.85 5.42
N PRO A 641 -2.50 1.02 6.34
CA PRO A 641 -2.26 -0.42 6.31
C PRO A 641 -2.54 -1.10 4.97
N GLN A 642 -3.52 -0.59 4.20
CA GLN A 642 -3.96 -1.21 2.95
C GLN A 642 -3.73 -0.35 1.70
N VAL A 643 -3.39 0.93 1.82
CA VAL A 643 -3.24 1.84 0.67
C VAL A 643 -2.21 2.93 1.00
N GLY A 644 -1.55 3.48 0.00
CA GLY A 644 -0.67 4.63 0.19
C GLY A 644 0.01 5.07 -1.10
N ASN A 645 0.54 6.29 -1.10
CA ASN A 645 1.46 6.81 -2.10
C ASN A 645 2.75 7.29 -1.41
N PRO A 646 3.70 6.38 -1.13
CA PRO A 646 4.90 6.73 -0.38
C PRO A 646 5.83 7.70 -1.12
N SER A 647 5.64 7.89 -2.44
CA SER A 647 6.55 8.68 -3.26
C SER A 647 5.86 9.53 -4.33
N HIS A 648 6.36 10.77 -4.45
CA HIS A 648 5.99 11.72 -5.50
C HIS A 648 7.21 12.56 -5.90
N GLU A 649 7.55 12.53 -7.17
CA GLU A 649 8.70 13.24 -7.74
C GLU A 649 8.26 14.12 -8.91
N ILE A 650 8.89 15.30 -9.03
CA ILE A 650 8.60 16.26 -10.10
C ILE A 650 9.93 16.71 -10.72
N GLY A 651 10.15 16.34 -11.99
CA GLY A 651 11.28 16.82 -12.80
C GLY A 651 12.69 16.57 -12.22
N ALA A 652 12.85 15.61 -11.30
CA ALA A 652 14.10 15.29 -10.61
C ALA A 652 14.15 13.79 -10.23
N ASP A 653 15.30 13.32 -9.76
CA ASP A 653 15.46 11.99 -9.12
C ASP A 653 15.04 10.80 -10.01
N GLY A 654 15.30 10.90 -11.33
CA GLY A 654 14.89 9.88 -12.30
C GLY A 654 13.45 10.08 -12.82
N CYS A 655 12.70 11.02 -12.27
CA CYS A 655 11.45 11.49 -12.83
C CYS A 655 11.65 12.62 -13.87
N ARG A 656 11.08 12.44 -15.06
CA ARG A 656 11.17 13.45 -16.13
C ARG A 656 10.20 14.62 -15.93
N PHE A 657 8.96 14.36 -15.53
CA PHE A 657 7.90 15.36 -15.43
C PHE A 657 7.17 15.25 -14.09
N ASP A 658 6.26 14.28 -13.96
CA ASP A 658 5.53 13.97 -12.72
C ASP A 658 5.46 12.45 -12.58
N CYS A 659 5.84 11.94 -11.42
CA CYS A 659 5.93 10.51 -11.16
C CYS A 659 5.36 10.20 -9.78
N THR A 660 4.48 9.20 -9.72
CA THR A 660 3.82 8.76 -8.49
C THR A 660 4.14 7.29 -8.25
N GLY A 661 4.53 6.93 -7.03
CA GLY A 661 4.59 5.56 -6.55
C GLY A 661 3.47 5.30 -5.55
N ALA A 662 2.73 4.21 -5.73
CA ALA A 662 1.59 3.84 -4.88
C ALA A 662 1.54 2.33 -4.62
N TYR A 663 0.85 1.95 -3.54
CA TYR A 663 0.53 0.55 -3.27
C TYR A 663 -0.93 0.41 -2.82
N ARG A 664 -1.53 -0.74 -3.13
CA ARG A 664 -2.80 -1.19 -2.56
C ARG A 664 -2.69 -2.66 -2.18
N ILE A 665 -2.92 -2.96 -0.90
CA ILE A 665 -2.99 -4.29 -0.31
C ILE A 665 -4.45 -4.66 -0.04
N MET A 666 -4.96 -5.60 -0.82
CA MET A 666 -6.35 -6.03 -0.83
C MET A 666 -6.53 -7.26 0.07
N ILE A 667 -6.69 -7.06 1.38
CA ILE A 667 -6.90 -8.16 2.33
C ILE A 667 -8.37 -8.58 2.34
N ASN A 668 -9.27 -7.71 2.75
CA ASN A 668 -10.69 -8.03 2.83
C ASN A 668 -11.39 -7.98 1.48
N ASP A 669 -10.95 -7.06 0.63
CA ASP A 669 -11.42 -6.83 -0.73
C ASP A 669 -10.64 -7.61 -1.81
N ALA A 670 -9.82 -8.60 -1.42
CA ALA A 670 -9.10 -9.49 -2.33
C ALA A 670 -10.02 -10.08 -3.43
N VAL A 671 -9.47 -10.29 -4.64
CA VAL A 671 -10.23 -10.78 -5.80
C VAL A 671 -9.89 -12.24 -6.08
N PRO A 672 -10.72 -13.21 -5.63
CA PRO A 672 -10.55 -14.61 -5.99
C PRO A 672 -11.00 -14.88 -7.42
N PHE A 673 -10.39 -15.90 -8.02
CA PHE A 673 -10.70 -16.38 -9.37
C PHE A 673 -10.48 -17.89 -9.44
N ARG A 674 -11.21 -18.58 -10.32
CA ARG A 674 -11.20 -20.05 -10.48
C ARG A 674 -10.61 -20.52 -11.80
N THR A 675 -10.86 -19.79 -12.89
CA THR A 675 -10.40 -20.15 -14.23
C THR A 675 -9.40 -19.15 -14.78
N GLY A 676 -9.45 -17.90 -14.31
CA GLY A 676 -8.42 -16.90 -14.60
C GLY A 676 -8.81 -15.49 -14.19
N LEU A 677 -7.82 -14.60 -14.26
CA LEU A 677 -7.97 -13.19 -13.96
C LEU A 677 -7.24 -12.38 -15.01
N ARG A 678 -7.93 -11.38 -15.57
CA ARG A 678 -7.31 -10.24 -16.25
C ARG A 678 -7.65 -8.99 -15.46
N ALA A 679 -6.66 -8.47 -14.74
CA ALA A 679 -6.75 -7.25 -13.94
C ALA A 679 -5.77 -6.22 -14.48
N GLY A 680 -6.23 -4.98 -14.63
CA GLY A 680 -5.42 -3.86 -15.07
C GLY A 680 -6.06 -2.52 -14.73
N ILE A 681 -5.45 -1.47 -15.24
CA ILE A 681 -5.89 -0.09 -15.05
C ILE A 681 -5.66 0.71 -16.32
N GLU A 682 -6.58 1.60 -16.66
CA GLU A 682 -6.37 2.54 -17.75
C GLU A 682 -5.25 3.54 -17.40
N HIS A 683 -4.69 4.20 -18.41
CA HIS A 683 -3.68 5.24 -18.22
C HIS A 683 -4.19 6.60 -18.76
N GLY A 684 -4.98 7.27 -17.94
CA GLY A 684 -5.64 8.53 -18.26
C GLY A 684 -7.09 8.40 -18.73
N PRO A 685 -7.74 9.52 -19.10
CA PRO A 685 -9.20 9.65 -19.06
C PRO A 685 -9.99 8.69 -19.96
N VAL A 686 -9.35 8.25 -21.04
CA VAL A 686 -9.88 7.26 -21.98
C VAL A 686 -8.77 6.31 -22.42
N ASN A 687 -7.85 6.01 -21.50
CA ASN A 687 -6.74 5.10 -21.70
C ASN A 687 -5.74 5.54 -22.79
N ASP A 688 -5.29 6.80 -22.75
CA ASP A 688 -4.58 7.41 -23.88
C ASP A 688 -3.34 8.24 -23.52
N GLU A 689 -3.07 8.43 -22.22
CA GLU A 689 -1.95 9.25 -21.75
C GLU A 689 -0.63 8.49 -21.76
N PRO A 690 0.48 9.11 -22.18
CA PRO A 690 1.77 8.45 -22.24
C PRO A 690 2.41 8.32 -20.85
N GLY A 691 2.95 7.14 -20.54
CA GLY A 691 3.70 6.87 -19.30
C GLY A 691 4.69 5.72 -19.46
N ASP A 692 5.68 5.65 -18.55
CA ASP A 692 6.50 4.45 -18.27
C ASP A 692 6.06 3.89 -16.92
N TYR A 693 5.32 2.79 -16.96
CA TYR A 693 4.73 2.18 -15.77
C TYR A 693 5.52 0.92 -15.40
N SER A 694 5.58 0.65 -14.10
CA SER A 694 5.96 -0.66 -13.57
C SER A 694 5.04 -1.06 -12.44
N SER A 695 4.75 -2.35 -12.31
CA SER A 695 3.93 -2.87 -11.22
C SER A 695 4.34 -4.26 -10.78
N THR A 696 4.27 -4.50 -9.47
CA THR A 696 4.50 -5.80 -8.85
C THR A 696 3.22 -6.25 -8.17
N THR A 697 2.57 -7.25 -8.75
CA THR A 697 1.30 -7.80 -8.26
C THR A 697 1.55 -8.93 -7.27
N TYR A 698 0.88 -8.88 -6.11
CA TYR A 698 0.90 -9.91 -5.08
C TYR A 698 -0.34 -10.79 -5.16
N TRP A 699 -0.16 -12.11 -5.32
CA TRP A 699 -1.29 -13.04 -5.45
C TRP A 699 -0.92 -14.47 -5.02
N TYR A 700 -1.93 -15.31 -4.83
CA TYR A 700 -1.75 -16.75 -4.58
C TYR A 700 -2.35 -17.60 -5.69
N GLY A 701 -1.66 -18.66 -6.10
CA GLY A 701 -2.17 -19.67 -7.06
C GLY A 701 -1.19 -20.81 -7.32
N GLY A 702 -1.50 -21.71 -8.27
CA GLY A 702 -0.48 -22.60 -8.86
C GLY A 702 -0.35 -24.06 -8.38
N ARG A 703 -1.42 -24.73 -7.91
CA ARG A 703 -1.46 -26.21 -7.75
C ARG A 703 -2.31 -26.93 -8.80
N VAL A 704 -2.07 -26.65 -10.09
CA VAL A 704 -2.62 -27.48 -11.19
C VAL A 704 -1.45 -28.16 -11.91
N PRO A 705 -1.42 -29.51 -12.00
CA PRO A 705 -0.38 -30.20 -12.76
C PRO A 705 -0.34 -29.70 -14.21
N GLY A 706 0.83 -29.26 -14.67
CA GLY A 706 1.09 -29.08 -16.10
C GLY A 706 1.07 -27.66 -16.67
N ARG A 707 1.46 -26.61 -15.92
CA ARG A 707 1.69 -25.29 -16.54
C ARG A 707 3.08 -24.72 -16.28
N GLN A 708 3.78 -24.38 -17.37
CA GLN A 708 4.92 -23.48 -17.39
C GLN A 708 4.43 -22.04 -17.23
N LEU A 709 5.10 -21.28 -16.37
CA LEU A 709 4.90 -19.85 -16.24
C LEU A 709 5.28 -19.14 -17.55
N PRO A 710 4.73 -17.93 -17.81
CA PRO A 710 5.27 -17.06 -18.84
C PRO A 710 6.78 -16.90 -18.63
N ILE A 711 7.56 -17.04 -19.69
CA ILE A 711 8.99 -16.72 -19.69
C ILE A 711 9.12 -15.27 -19.20
N ALA A 712 9.97 -15.02 -18.21
CA ALA A 712 10.27 -13.67 -17.75
C ALA A 712 10.52 -12.77 -18.97
N PRO A 713 9.93 -11.56 -19.03
CA PRO A 713 10.26 -10.65 -20.11
C PRO A 713 11.78 -10.47 -20.16
N PRO A 714 12.38 -10.36 -21.38
CA PRO A 714 13.78 -10.02 -21.49
C PRO A 714 14.06 -8.76 -20.66
N ALA A 715 15.26 -8.67 -20.08
CA ALA A 715 15.71 -7.42 -19.47
C ALA A 715 15.41 -6.26 -20.43
N PRO A 716 14.88 -5.13 -19.94
CA PRO A 716 14.52 -4.01 -20.80
C PRO A 716 15.73 -3.63 -21.66
N ALA A 717 15.47 -3.38 -22.95
CA ALA A 717 16.50 -2.86 -23.84
C ALA A 717 17.04 -1.57 -23.22
N ARG A 718 18.37 -1.48 -23.11
CA ARG A 718 19.07 -0.28 -22.67
C ARG A 718 18.51 0.92 -23.45
N PRO A 719 18.14 2.04 -22.81
CA PRO A 719 17.75 3.24 -23.53
C PRO A 719 18.85 3.58 -24.56
N PRO A 720 18.50 4.05 -25.76
CA PRO A 720 19.50 4.51 -26.70
C PRO A 720 20.35 5.58 -26.01
N GLU A 721 21.66 5.32 -25.97
CA GLU A 721 22.66 6.25 -25.48
C GLU A 721 22.42 7.59 -26.20
N SER A 722 22.14 8.65 -25.45
CA SER A 722 21.92 9.97 -26.02
C SER A 722 23.15 10.35 -26.81
N GLN A 723 23.04 10.43 -28.15
CA GLN A 723 24.13 10.90 -28.98
C GLN A 723 24.50 12.32 -28.52
N PRO A 724 25.80 12.61 -28.29
CA PRO A 724 26.23 13.97 -27.99
C PRO A 724 25.84 14.87 -29.15
N ALA A 725 25.13 15.97 -28.84
CA ALA A 725 24.69 16.95 -29.82
C ALA A 725 25.88 17.44 -30.65
N ALA A 726 25.75 17.37 -31.98
CA ALA A 726 26.71 17.96 -32.89
C ALA A 726 26.73 19.50 -32.68
N PRO A 727 27.91 20.13 -32.64
CA PRO A 727 28.01 21.58 -32.42
C PRO A 727 27.36 22.35 -33.58
N SER A 728 26.42 23.24 -33.24
CA SER A 728 25.74 24.12 -34.19
C SER A 728 26.68 25.19 -34.75
N SER A 729 26.81 25.24 -36.07
CA SER A 729 27.51 26.30 -36.81
C SER A 729 26.83 27.67 -36.62
N PRO A 730 27.59 28.78 -36.60
CA PRO A 730 27.04 30.13 -36.39
C PRO A 730 26.28 30.64 -37.63
N PRO A 731 25.32 31.58 -37.47
CA PRO A 731 24.46 32.01 -38.56
C PRO A 731 25.13 33.01 -39.50
N GLU A 732 25.01 32.77 -40.81
CA GLU A 732 25.33 33.73 -41.86
C GLU A 732 24.25 34.82 -42.00
N THR A 733 24.73 36.05 -42.12
CA THR A 733 23.95 37.25 -42.47
C THR A 733 23.45 37.22 -43.92
N SER A 734 22.16 37.47 -44.12
CA SER A 734 21.59 37.81 -45.43
C SER A 734 20.79 39.11 -45.33
N THR A 735 21.01 39.99 -46.31
CA THR A 735 20.59 41.39 -46.34
C THR A 735 19.46 41.65 -47.35
N ARG A 736 18.59 42.60 -46.97
CA ARG A 736 17.78 43.56 -47.78
C ARG A 736 16.49 43.10 -48.50
N PRO A 737 15.57 44.03 -48.90
CA PRO A 737 15.47 45.47 -48.60
C PRO A 737 14.07 46.03 -48.21
N SER A 738 14.14 47.26 -47.69
CA SER A 738 13.18 48.32 -47.37
C SER A 738 11.89 48.51 -48.20
N SER A 739 10.83 49.00 -47.53
CA SER A 739 10.01 50.10 -48.06
C SER A 739 9.60 51.12 -46.97
N THR A 740 9.66 52.38 -47.38
CA THR A 740 9.36 53.68 -46.74
C THR A 740 7.85 53.96 -46.70
N ALA A 741 7.25 54.68 -45.73
CA ALA A 741 7.23 56.16 -45.58
C ALA A 741 6.22 56.55 -44.43
N PRO A 742 6.01 57.83 -44.02
CA PRO A 742 6.30 58.29 -42.65
C PRO A 742 5.12 59.12 -42.01
N PRO A 743 5.30 60.11 -41.08
CA PRO A 743 4.73 60.08 -39.71
C PRO A 743 3.89 61.33 -39.34
N GLU A 744 3.53 61.51 -38.04
CA GLU A 744 3.37 62.75 -37.23
C GLU A 744 2.11 62.78 -36.30
N PRO A 745 2.01 63.65 -35.25
CA PRO A 745 3.00 63.96 -34.17
C PRO A 745 2.39 64.28 -32.75
N GLY A 746 3.26 64.36 -31.73
CA GLY A 746 3.22 65.30 -30.58
C GLY A 746 2.43 64.90 -29.29
N THR A 747 3.03 64.64 -28.11
CA THR A 747 3.81 65.46 -27.10
C THR A 747 2.94 65.84 -25.87
N PRO A 748 3.48 66.19 -24.67
CA PRO A 748 4.74 65.80 -23.98
C PRO A 748 4.63 65.58 -22.43
N GLU A 749 5.73 65.03 -21.87
CA GLU A 749 6.42 65.28 -20.58
C GLU A 749 5.72 65.30 -19.19
N VAL A 750 6.40 64.65 -18.22
CA VAL A 750 7.11 65.17 -17.01
C VAL A 750 7.16 63.97 -16.02
N GLY A 751 8.22 63.56 -15.32
CA GLY A 751 9.56 64.04 -14.99
C GLY A 751 9.96 63.25 -13.74
N ASN A 752 11.13 62.62 -13.75
CA ASN A 752 11.68 61.80 -12.65
C ASN A 752 12.10 62.69 -11.45
N PRO A 753 12.31 62.16 -10.23
CA PRO A 753 13.64 61.60 -9.95
C PRO A 753 13.72 60.37 -9.05
N GLU A 754 14.84 59.69 -9.25
CA GLU A 754 15.52 58.61 -8.54
C GLU A 754 15.42 58.63 -6.99
N THR A 755 15.36 57.46 -6.34
CA THR A 755 16.55 56.77 -5.77
C THR A 755 16.21 55.57 -4.88
N THR A 756 17.15 54.61 -4.88
CA THR A 756 17.40 53.49 -3.95
C THR A 756 16.58 52.21 -4.10
N GLY A 757 17.27 51.16 -4.55
CA GLY A 757 16.74 49.83 -4.79
C GLY A 757 16.82 48.92 -3.57
N GLN A 758 15.77 48.11 -3.43
CA GLN A 758 15.77 46.78 -2.84
C GLN A 758 15.00 45.90 -3.84
N ASN A 759 15.72 45.02 -4.53
CA ASN A 759 15.13 43.99 -5.37
C ASN A 759 14.82 42.78 -4.49
N ASP A 760 13.55 42.64 -4.12
CA ASP A 760 13.00 41.37 -3.68
C ASP A 760 12.86 40.46 -4.91
N GLY A 761 13.42 39.26 -4.82
CA GLY A 761 13.34 38.25 -5.87
C GLY A 761 11.97 37.59 -5.90
N GLU A 762 11.04 38.16 -6.66
CA GLU A 762 9.83 37.46 -7.11
C GLU A 762 10.20 36.35 -8.12
N ARG A 763 9.79 35.11 -7.82
CA ARG A 763 9.60 34.02 -8.79
C ARG A 763 8.09 33.74 -8.91
N PRO A 764 7.61 33.27 -10.07
CA PRO A 764 6.26 33.55 -10.53
C PRO A 764 5.19 32.78 -9.74
N SER A 765 4.27 33.54 -9.15
CA SER A 765 3.05 33.08 -8.50
C SER A 765 2.01 32.61 -9.53
N GLY A 766 2.21 31.40 -10.07
CA GLY A 766 1.23 30.75 -10.96
C GLY A 766 0.16 29.92 -10.25
N VAL A 767 0.31 29.65 -8.94
CA VAL A 767 -0.54 28.69 -8.21
C VAL A 767 -1.57 29.38 -7.32
N GLN A 768 -1.26 30.55 -6.75
CA GLN A 768 -2.18 31.24 -5.84
C GLN A 768 -3.35 31.94 -6.56
N GLN A 769 -3.15 32.42 -7.80
CA GLN A 769 -4.20 33.09 -8.57
C GLN A 769 -5.29 32.16 -9.08
N VAL A 770 -5.03 30.84 -9.17
CA VAL A 770 -6.01 29.84 -9.62
C VAL A 770 -7.01 29.52 -8.49
N VAL A 771 -6.56 29.57 -7.23
CA VAL A 771 -7.39 29.31 -6.03
C VAL A 771 -8.49 30.37 -5.85
N ASP A 772 -8.19 31.63 -6.16
CA ASP A 772 -9.14 32.75 -6.02
C ASP A 772 -10.24 32.79 -7.11
N VAL A 773 -10.00 32.15 -8.26
CA VAL A 773 -10.96 32.13 -9.38
C VAL A 773 -12.06 31.09 -9.13
N VAL A 774 -11.73 29.96 -8.49
CA VAL A 774 -12.70 28.90 -8.15
C VAL A 774 -13.71 29.38 -7.09
N ILE A 775 -13.26 30.17 -6.09
CA ILE A 775 -14.14 30.71 -5.05
C ILE A 775 -15.10 31.78 -5.61
N ARG A 776 -14.66 32.60 -6.58
CA ARG A 776 -15.47 33.70 -7.13
C ARG A 776 -16.50 33.28 -8.18
N GLN A 777 -16.32 32.15 -8.88
CA GLN A 777 -17.28 31.72 -9.91
C GLN A 777 -18.50 30.95 -9.36
N HIS A 778 -18.41 30.32 -8.18
CA HIS A 778 -19.57 29.64 -7.58
C HIS A 778 -20.45 30.52 -6.67
N GLN A 779 -19.99 31.71 -6.29
CA GLN A 779 -20.82 32.70 -5.58
C GLN A 779 -21.72 33.54 -6.50
N ARG A 780 -21.69 33.34 -7.83
CA ARG A 780 -22.50 34.13 -8.78
C ARG A 780 -23.65 33.40 -9.45
N ASN A 781 -23.85 32.10 -9.19
CA ASN A 781 -25.01 31.34 -9.67
C ASN A 781 -25.62 30.47 -8.56
N GLY A 782 -25.93 31.11 -7.42
CA GLY A 782 -26.80 30.57 -6.36
C GLY A 782 -28.05 31.41 -6.26
#